data_AF-A4C4J8-F1
#
_entry.id   AF-A4C4J8-F1
#
_cell.length_a   1.000
_cell.length_b   1.000
_cell.length_c   1.000
_cell.angle_alpha   90.00
_cell.angle_beta   90.00
_cell.angle_gamma   90.00
#
_symmetry.space_group_name_H-M   'P 1'
#
loop_
_entity.id
_entity.type
_entity.pdbx_description
1 polymer ?
#
loop_
_entity_poly.entity_id
_entity_poly.type
_entity_poly.pdbx_seq_one_letter_code
_entity_poly.pdbx_strand_id
1 'polypeptide(L)'
;MKMRAIQYGLCLFASLSFFANAMQPPTKQQIEKYRLNGQLEQRITDAQKFGNFKISPHLLIESNQRLKNQMNGVTTDSAQSTTRLPWHRGLPAEGTVKTFTLLLDFSDAPAPDHQTKEVITNHIYGEGLAERYPNESLTKFYQRSSYNKLNITGDVIGWYRISKPRSSYSERPDADEMIKEALRYYADQGHDFSQYDNDNDGYIDYFSVVWTGEIGEWATLWWGWQSSMYDPDFLLSNKQLSAFSWQWLSSNNATDDFDPLTLIHETGHGLGLPDFYDYDPDIGPDGGTGGMDMMDGTWGDHGAFSKFVLGWITPQVVGAGQKQVTLQPSSSSEDALIIMPELTIDKPFSEYFVVQNRDQLLNDKPLPTSGVLIWHVDADINDFGFVKDNSFTDTKLIRLMEADGLEQIEKNFGADSGDYYQPGKEFTTTSIPNSQGYLAGSGVEIKQITKSGKNVSFSAGIADIPSINLTGIEPFSVLNSEQTLTAQIASNSVITSVSFYINDQLMVEDSSAPYELLIKSNQLEFGELKISASVLTQNNLKNATAMQVINLPASEVHLVVSLNQGNSASLMAENLVKNGKTVFSVKDFPVINPSQVPVVFVDNTAVNDALSEEQAQRINDYINAGGHLFYENFDFYRANGSGFEQFTNNVKISRTGQWSQDAAKLVGAENSVVFGLEYEPEYTNDYILYVGLASTASDAQSIWQVDGLGWDVAVASSIGAGKIIASSARFSEIPASLQQVVMSNYLDYFTGDANTLNAKVRFDSPEIAHNEQDATLSVILKRNFDDGTNSEVLLALESISATEGVDFQPLTQSSVTFAAGSLEQVVAITINDNQQADGDRHFNIVMSGENTSSQNRVKVTLVDNENRGVVRFEKSNLTVAENSGTFDIVVQRLNGSDDELLFLIESLNGTAVAGTDFESLSQVVKFSAGEETKIITVSIKDNTVVDSDRKFKLELFSDYLMGENQQLEITISNDDVAPPVVVPPTNEKGSSGGSLWLMLLVLLGFNLVRKQN
;
A
#
# COMPACT_ATOMS: atom_id res chain seq x y z
N MET A 1 23.62 39.06 8.26
CA MET A 1 24.58 38.31 9.08
C MET A 1 23.75 37.42 10.00
N LYS A 2 23.81 36.10 9.75
CA LYS A 2 23.29 34.96 10.52
C LYS A 2 21.81 34.92 10.94
N MET A 3 21.12 33.98 10.27
CA MET A 3 20.02 33.11 10.72
C MET A 3 18.71 33.73 11.26
N ARG A 4 17.78 33.89 10.30
CA ARG A 4 16.43 33.28 10.28
C ARG A 4 16.45 31.86 10.91
N ALA A 5 15.42 31.29 11.52
CA ALA A 5 14.01 31.61 11.72
C ALA A 5 13.42 30.51 12.66
N ILE A 6 12.07 30.42 12.72
CA ILE A 6 11.29 29.18 12.99
C ILE A 6 11.02 28.95 14.51
N GLN A 7 9.83 28.65 15.04
CA GLN A 7 8.55 28.19 14.48
C GLN A 7 7.39 28.53 15.43
N TYR A 8 6.21 28.70 14.83
CA TYR A 8 4.91 28.48 15.46
C TYR A 8 4.64 26.98 15.58
N GLY A 9 3.94 26.60 16.67
CA GLY A 9 2.99 25.48 16.70
C GLY A 9 3.52 24.18 17.30
N LEU A 10 2.74 23.59 18.22
CA LEU A 10 2.14 22.28 17.94
C LEU A 10 0.93 22.02 18.87
N CYS A 11 -0.15 21.58 18.22
CA CYS A 11 -1.37 21.04 18.81
C CYS A 11 -1.26 19.50 18.91
N LEU A 12 -1.76 18.98 20.02
CA LEU A 12 -2.58 17.77 20.22
C LEU A 12 -2.18 16.43 19.55
N PHE A 13 -1.92 15.42 20.40
CA PHE A 13 -2.03 13.98 20.10
C PHE A 13 -2.99 13.30 21.10
N ALA A 14 -3.89 12.45 20.60
CA ALA A 14 -4.79 11.60 21.38
C ALA A 14 -4.75 10.13 20.89
N SER A 15 -4.28 9.25 21.79
CA SER A 15 -4.59 7.82 22.05
C SER A 15 -5.13 6.90 20.93
N LEU A 16 -4.33 5.87 20.61
CA LEU A 16 -4.71 4.63 19.93
C LEU A 16 -5.31 3.61 20.92
N SER A 17 -6.54 3.18 20.64
CA SER A 17 -7.19 2.01 21.25
C SER A 17 -7.21 0.89 20.20
N PHE A 18 -6.86 -0.34 20.57
CA PHE A 18 -7.08 -1.53 19.72
C PHE A 18 -8.59 -1.81 19.64
N PHE A 19 -9.26 -1.12 18.72
CA PHE A 19 -10.47 -1.62 18.07
C PHE A 19 -10.01 -2.23 16.75
N ALA A 20 -10.34 -3.50 16.50
CA ALA A 20 -10.29 -4.02 15.14
C ALA A 20 -11.36 -3.26 14.34
N ASN A 21 -10.95 -2.17 13.68
CA ASN A 21 -11.75 -1.50 12.67
C ASN A 21 -11.70 -2.40 11.42
N ALA A 22 -12.55 -3.42 11.39
CA ALA A 22 -12.74 -4.21 10.18
C ALA A 22 -13.22 -3.29 9.04
N MET A 23 -12.74 -3.56 7.82
CA MET A 23 -12.69 -2.75 6.58
C MET A 23 -11.37 -2.05 6.28
N GLN A 24 -10.40 -2.06 7.21
CA GLN A 24 -9.02 -1.74 6.85
C GLN A 24 -8.37 -2.96 6.19
N PRO A 25 -7.35 -2.77 5.31
CA PRO A 25 -6.56 -3.89 4.81
C PRO A 25 -6.02 -4.71 5.99
N PRO A 26 -5.70 -6.01 5.78
CA PRO A 26 -5.10 -6.80 6.85
C PRO A 26 -3.85 -6.08 7.38
N THR A 27 -3.75 -5.94 8.70
CA THR A 27 -2.56 -5.30 9.30
C THR A 27 -1.30 -6.08 8.95
N LYS A 28 -0.10 -5.47 9.02
CA LYS A 28 1.17 -6.20 8.81
C LYS A 28 1.26 -7.47 9.67
N GLN A 29 0.76 -7.42 10.90
CA GLN A 29 0.71 -8.57 11.80
C GLN A 29 -0.24 -9.67 11.29
N GLN A 30 -1.37 -9.30 10.71
CA GLN A 30 -2.30 -10.25 10.09
C GLN A 30 -1.72 -10.83 8.80
N ILE A 31 -1.16 -10.01 7.92
CA ILE A 31 -0.47 -10.45 6.70
C ILE A 31 0.64 -11.44 7.06
N GLU A 32 1.49 -11.10 8.03
CA GLU A 32 2.58 -11.98 8.47
C GLU A 32 2.06 -13.25 9.13
N LYS A 33 1.00 -13.17 9.94
CA LYS A 33 0.30 -14.35 10.46
C LYS A 33 -0.19 -15.26 9.32
N TYR A 34 -0.77 -14.69 8.27
CA TYR A 34 -1.26 -15.45 7.11
C TYR A 34 -0.12 -15.99 6.25
N ARG A 35 1.01 -15.29 6.17
CA ARG A 35 2.21 -15.74 5.48
C ARG A 35 2.81 -16.96 6.21
N LEU A 36 3.01 -16.85 7.52
CA LEU A 36 3.58 -17.90 8.37
C LEU A 36 2.72 -19.17 8.41
N ASN A 37 1.41 -19.06 8.27
CA ASN A 37 0.50 -20.20 8.28
C ASN A 37 0.08 -20.69 6.88
N GLY A 38 0.65 -20.11 5.81
CA GLY A 38 0.40 -20.49 4.41
C GLY A 38 -1.01 -20.14 3.90
N GLN A 39 -1.70 -19.19 4.51
CA GLN A 39 -3.06 -18.76 4.10
C GLN A 39 -3.09 -17.47 3.27
N LEU A 40 -1.98 -16.72 3.18
CA LEU A 40 -1.98 -15.38 2.57
C LEU A 40 -2.45 -15.40 1.11
N GLU A 41 -1.87 -16.27 0.28
CA GLU A 41 -2.23 -16.40 -1.14
C GLU A 41 -3.71 -16.74 -1.34
N GLN A 42 -4.24 -17.67 -0.54
CA GLN A 42 -5.66 -18.03 -0.58
C GLN A 42 -6.56 -16.85 -0.18
N ARG A 43 -6.17 -16.07 0.84
CA ARG A 43 -6.95 -14.89 1.27
C ARG A 43 -6.91 -13.76 0.25
N ILE A 44 -5.76 -13.51 -0.39
CA ILE A 44 -5.65 -12.58 -1.52
C ILE A 44 -6.59 -13.03 -2.65
N THR A 45 -6.54 -14.32 -3.01
CA THR A 45 -7.42 -14.90 -4.02
C THR A 45 -8.90 -14.73 -3.65
N ASP A 46 -9.26 -14.90 -2.37
CA ASP A 46 -10.63 -14.73 -1.90
C ASP A 46 -11.06 -13.26 -1.88
N ALA A 47 -10.17 -12.32 -1.52
CA ALA A 47 -10.40 -10.88 -1.63
C ALA A 47 -10.64 -10.46 -3.08
N GLN A 48 -9.84 -10.97 -4.02
CA GLN A 48 -9.97 -10.69 -5.45
C GLN A 48 -11.33 -11.12 -6.03
N LYS A 49 -11.94 -12.20 -5.49
CA LYS A 49 -13.27 -12.66 -5.92
C LYS A 49 -14.39 -11.68 -5.59
N PHE A 50 -14.23 -10.81 -4.59
CA PHE A 50 -15.23 -9.78 -4.30
C PHE A 50 -15.19 -8.65 -5.33
N GLY A 51 -13.99 -8.28 -5.79
CA GLY A 51 -13.80 -7.26 -6.83
C GLY A 51 -13.92 -5.82 -6.35
N ASN A 52 -13.95 -5.59 -5.02
CA ASN A 52 -14.11 -4.26 -4.43
C ASN A 52 -12.98 -3.28 -4.74
N PHE A 53 -11.80 -3.76 -5.13
CA PHE A 53 -10.68 -2.95 -5.62
C PHE A 53 -10.91 -2.35 -7.03
N LYS A 54 -12.00 -2.71 -7.72
CA LYS A 54 -12.31 -2.23 -9.08
C LYS A 54 -13.44 -1.23 -9.09
N ILE A 55 -13.27 -0.16 -9.86
CA ILE A 55 -14.37 0.77 -10.14
C ILE A 55 -15.47 0.04 -10.91
N SER A 56 -16.72 0.36 -10.60
CA SER A 56 -17.85 -0.14 -11.39
C SER A 56 -17.73 0.38 -12.84
N PRO A 57 -17.83 -0.51 -13.86
CA PRO A 57 -17.80 -0.10 -15.27
C PRO A 57 -18.87 0.95 -15.61
N HIS A 58 -20.02 0.92 -14.94
CA HIS A 58 -21.09 1.88 -15.13
C HIS A 58 -20.67 3.29 -14.73
N LEU A 59 -20.10 3.42 -13.52
CA LEU A 59 -19.65 4.70 -13.00
C LEU A 59 -18.65 5.33 -13.97
N LEU A 60 -17.68 4.54 -14.44
CA LEU A 60 -16.69 4.97 -15.41
C LEU A 60 -17.30 5.45 -16.74
N ILE A 61 -18.27 4.72 -17.29
CA ILE A 61 -18.96 5.11 -18.53
C ILE A 61 -19.64 6.47 -18.36
N GLU A 62 -20.36 6.67 -17.26
CA GLU A 62 -21.02 7.95 -16.98
C GLU A 62 -20.01 9.08 -16.78
N SER A 63 -18.95 8.85 -16.02
CA SER A 63 -17.89 9.85 -15.81
C SER A 63 -17.21 10.23 -17.13
N ASN A 64 -16.92 9.25 -18.00
CA ASN A 64 -16.32 9.47 -19.32
C ASN A 64 -17.25 10.27 -20.24
N GLN A 65 -18.55 9.98 -20.22
CA GLN A 65 -19.53 10.77 -20.97
C GLN A 65 -19.62 12.21 -20.46
N ARG A 66 -19.64 12.42 -19.13
CA ARG A 66 -19.61 13.76 -18.52
C ARG A 66 -18.40 14.56 -18.99
N LEU A 67 -17.21 13.97 -18.95
CA LEU A 67 -15.97 14.58 -19.45
C LEU A 67 -16.03 14.93 -20.93
N LYS A 68 -16.42 13.98 -21.78
CA LYS A 68 -16.54 14.21 -23.24
C LYS A 68 -17.52 15.33 -23.57
N ASN A 69 -18.65 15.41 -22.86
CA ASN A 69 -19.63 16.48 -23.06
C ASN A 69 -19.08 17.85 -22.68
N GLN A 70 -18.34 17.93 -21.57
CA GLN A 70 -17.67 19.16 -21.14
C GLN A 70 -16.58 19.60 -22.12
N MET A 71 -15.77 18.67 -22.62
CA MET A 71 -14.72 18.94 -23.62
C MET A 71 -15.28 19.40 -24.96
N ASN A 72 -16.43 18.88 -25.38
CA ASN A 72 -17.09 19.26 -26.64
C ASN A 72 -17.89 20.57 -26.55
N GLY A 73 -17.88 21.26 -25.41
CA GLY A 73 -18.61 22.52 -25.23
C GLY A 73 -20.13 22.38 -25.27
N VAL A 74 -20.65 21.17 -25.05
CA VAL A 74 -22.09 20.93 -24.91
C VAL A 74 -22.49 21.36 -23.50
N THR A 75 -22.96 22.60 -23.36
CA THR A 75 -23.57 23.09 -22.12
C THR A 75 -24.84 22.28 -21.86
N THR A 76 -24.85 21.49 -20.79
CA THR A 76 -25.98 20.66 -20.37
C THR A 76 -27.13 21.53 -19.87
N ASP A 77 -27.90 22.10 -20.80
CA ASP A 77 -29.27 22.58 -20.56
C ASP A 77 -30.33 21.60 -21.12
N SER A 78 -29.88 20.43 -21.59
CA SER A 78 -30.76 19.32 -21.93
C SER A 78 -30.23 18.05 -21.28
N ALA A 79 -30.88 17.63 -20.20
CA ALA A 79 -30.93 16.24 -19.80
C ALA A 79 -31.53 15.43 -20.96
N GLN A 80 -30.71 15.03 -21.93
CA GLN A 80 -30.99 13.79 -22.62
C GLN A 80 -30.70 12.72 -21.58
N SER A 81 -31.79 12.20 -21.00
CA SER A 81 -31.82 10.94 -20.27
C SER A 81 -30.87 9.98 -20.98
N THR A 82 -29.74 9.71 -20.32
CA THR A 82 -28.96 8.52 -20.63
C THR A 82 -29.95 7.38 -20.41
N THR A 83 -30.33 6.72 -21.50
CA THR A 83 -30.97 5.43 -21.37
C THR A 83 -29.89 4.54 -20.78
N ARG A 84 -29.98 4.25 -19.47
CA ARG A 84 -29.15 3.24 -18.82
C ARG A 84 -29.19 2.00 -19.74
N LEU A 85 -28.02 1.47 -20.11
CA LEU A 85 -27.99 0.28 -20.96
C LEU A 85 -28.74 -0.83 -20.20
N PRO A 86 -29.54 -1.66 -20.89
CA PRO A 86 -30.52 -2.56 -20.29
C PRO A 86 -29.95 -3.71 -19.43
N TRP A 87 -28.64 -3.72 -19.16
CA TRP A 87 -27.93 -4.72 -18.37
C TRP A 87 -27.24 -4.12 -17.13
N HIS A 88 -27.45 -2.82 -16.87
CA HIS A 88 -26.84 -2.06 -15.78
C HIS A 88 -27.47 -2.38 -14.43
N ARG A 89 -26.68 -2.28 -13.36
CA ARG A 89 -27.02 -2.75 -12.01
C ARG A 89 -26.21 -1.96 -10.99
N GLY A 90 -26.86 -1.26 -10.05
CA GLY A 90 -26.19 -0.53 -8.95
C GLY A 90 -26.91 0.75 -8.51
N LEU A 91 -26.58 1.25 -7.32
CA LEU A 91 -27.26 2.39 -6.70
C LEU A 91 -27.00 3.69 -7.48
N PRO A 92 -28.04 4.46 -7.87
CA PRO A 92 -27.83 5.77 -8.48
C PRO A 92 -27.07 6.72 -7.55
N ALA A 93 -26.09 7.45 -8.10
CA ALA A 93 -25.26 8.39 -7.34
C ALA A 93 -25.90 9.75 -7.09
N GLU A 94 -27.04 10.06 -7.71
CA GLU A 94 -27.76 11.33 -7.56
C GLU A 94 -29.26 11.09 -7.41
N GLY A 95 -29.96 12.09 -6.88
CA GLY A 95 -31.41 12.07 -6.66
C GLY A 95 -31.80 11.50 -5.29
N THR A 96 -33.10 11.23 -5.14
CA THR A 96 -33.61 10.51 -3.97
C THR A 96 -33.71 9.03 -4.32
N VAL A 97 -32.87 8.23 -3.67
CA VAL A 97 -32.83 6.78 -3.86
C VAL A 97 -33.41 6.10 -2.63
N LYS A 98 -34.11 4.99 -2.85
CA LYS A 98 -34.71 4.16 -1.83
C LYS A 98 -34.02 2.81 -1.81
N THR A 99 -33.54 2.42 -0.64
CA THR A 99 -32.87 1.14 -0.37
C THR A 99 -33.57 0.43 0.79
N PHE A 100 -33.14 -0.78 1.14
CA PHE A 100 -33.55 -1.40 2.40
C PHE A 100 -32.39 -2.04 3.12
N THR A 101 -32.58 -2.26 4.43
CA THR A 101 -31.65 -3.00 5.27
C THR A 101 -32.35 -4.24 5.85
N LEU A 102 -31.75 -5.40 5.64
CA LEU A 102 -32.16 -6.68 6.20
C LEU A 102 -31.36 -6.97 7.48
N LEU A 103 -32.03 -7.30 8.58
CA LEU A 103 -31.35 -7.62 9.84
C LEU A 103 -31.42 -9.12 10.14
N LEU A 104 -30.27 -9.75 10.36
CA LEU A 104 -30.15 -11.20 10.56
C LEU A 104 -29.59 -11.52 11.95
N ASP A 105 -30.29 -12.36 12.70
CA ASP A 105 -29.76 -12.92 13.94
C ASP A 105 -29.79 -14.45 13.98
N PHE A 106 -29.11 -15.01 14.97
CA PHE A 106 -28.83 -16.44 15.06
C PHE A 106 -29.17 -16.99 16.44
N SER A 107 -29.34 -18.31 16.54
CA SER A 107 -29.60 -18.96 17.83
C SER A 107 -28.43 -18.84 18.82
N ASP A 108 -27.21 -18.80 18.30
CA ASP A 108 -25.93 -18.68 19.02
C ASP A 108 -25.36 -17.24 19.04
N ALA A 109 -25.98 -16.31 18.30
CA ALA A 109 -25.72 -14.88 18.33
C ALA A 109 -27.05 -14.12 18.14
N PRO A 110 -27.86 -13.97 19.18
CA PRO A 110 -29.18 -13.33 19.06
C PRO A 110 -29.08 -11.80 18.98
N ALA A 111 -30.09 -11.16 18.39
CA ALA A 111 -30.20 -9.70 18.36
C ALA A 111 -30.32 -9.12 19.79
N PRO A 112 -29.57 -8.06 20.13
CA PRO A 112 -29.72 -7.36 21.40
C PRO A 112 -31.08 -6.66 21.51
N ASP A 113 -31.74 -6.76 22.67
CA ASP A 113 -33.08 -6.19 22.91
C ASP A 113 -33.15 -4.67 22.66
N HIS A 114 -32.03 -3.95 22.83
CA HIS A 114 -31.97 -2.50 22.67
C HIS A 114 -31.75 -2.08 21.19
N GLN A 115 -31.29 -2.98 20.33
CA GLN A 115 -31.10 -2.75 18.89
C GLN A 115 -32.39 -3.02 18.12
N THR A 116 -33.41 -2.22 18.42
CA THR A 116 -34.71 -2.30 17.74
C THR A 116 -34.62 -1.84 16.28
N LYS A 117 -35.59 -2.27 15.46
CA LYS A 117 -35.74 -1.80 14.07
C LYS A 117 -35.74 -0.27 14.00
N GLU A 118 -36.42 0.40 14.92
CA GLU A 118 -36.55 1.86 14.94
C GLU A 118 -35.22 2.55 15.24
N VAL A 119 -34.43 2.00 16.16
CA VAL A 119 -33.07 2.51 16.49
C VAL A 119 -32.16 2.42 15.28
N ILE A 120 -32.11 1.25 14.65
CA ILE A 120 -31.28 1.03 13.45
C ILE A 120 -31.78 1.90 12.29
N THR A 121 -33.10 2.04 12.12
CA THR A 121 -33.68 2.93 11.10
C THR A 121 -33.22 4.38 11.31
N ASN A 122 -33.14 4.85 12.55
CA ASN A 122 -32.66 6.20 12.84
C ASN A 122 -31.16 6.39 12.49
N HIS A 123 -30.32 5.37 12.71
CA HIS A 123 -28.90 5.41 12.35
C HIS A 123 -28.62 5.21 10.86
N ILE A 124 -29.56 4.68 10.08
CA ILE A 124 -29.38 4.54 8.64
C ILE A 124 -30.08 5.68 7.91
N TYR A 125 -31.40 5.77 8.04
CA TYR A 125 -32.25 6.65 7.25
C TYR A 125 -32.73 7.91 7.99
N GLY A 126 -32.42 8.03 9.29
CA GLY A 126 -32.87 9.13 10.16
C GLY A 126 -31.81 10.19 10.43
N GLU A 127 -32.00 10.91 11.54
CA GLU A 127 -31.07 11.96 12.01
C GLU A 127 -29.84 11.39 12.72
N GLY A 128 -29.86 10.10 13.07
CA GLY A 128 -28.74 9.49 13.78
C GLY A 128 -28.61 9.95 15.24
N LEU A 129 -27.41 9.76 15.79
CA LEU A 129 -27.01 10.27 17.11
C LEU A 129 -26.03 11.42 16.95
N ALA A 130 -26.34 12.57 17.53
CA ALA A 130 -25.51 13.77 17.37
C ALA A 130 -24.07 13.57 17.89
N GLU A 131 -23.88 12.72 18.90
CA GLU A 131 -22.58 12.36 19.45
C GLU A 131 -21.69 11.56 18.47
N ARG A 132 -22.28 10.92 17.46
CA ARG A 132 -21.55 10.18 16.42
C ARG A 132 -21.21 11.03 15.19
N TYR A 133 -21.58 12.30 15.19
CA TYR A 133 -21.27 13.20 14.09
C TYR A 133 -19.75 13.23 13.80
N PRO A 134 -19.33 12.99 12.53
CA PRO A 134 -20.12 13.09 11.30
C PRO A 134 -20.64 11.75 10.72
N ASN A 135 -20.59 10.66 11.47
CA ASN A 135 -21.10 9.34 11.07
C ASN A 135 -22.41 9.02 11.80
N GLU A 136 -23.23 10.04 12.08
CA GLU A 136 -24.45 9.86 12.86
C GLU A 136 -25.50 9.02 12.13
N SER A 137 -25.58 9.17 10.81
CA SER A 137 -26.37 8.30 9.94
C SER A 137 -25.88 8.27 8.50
N LEU A 138 -26.19 7.18 7.79
CA LEU A 138 -25.89 7.00 6.36
C LEU A 138 -26.46 8.15 5.52
N THR A 139 -27.74 8.48 5.71
CA THR A 139 -28.41 9.56 4.97
C THR A 139 -27.72 10.91 5.19
N LYS A 140 -27.38 11.26 6.44
CA LYS A 140 -26.76 12.56 6.74
C LYS A 140 -25.34 12.67 6.22
N PHE A 141 -24.57 11.58 6.29
CA PHE A 141 -23.23 11.52 5.73
C PHE A 141 -23.25 11.80 4.22
N TYR A 142 -24.07 11.07 3.45
CA TYR A 142 -24.13 11.21 1.99
C TYR A 142 -24.78 12.51 1.52
N GLN A 143 -25.75 13.05 2.27
CA GLN A 143 -26.28 14.39 1.99
C GLN A 143 -25.18 15.46 2.06
N ARG A 144 -24.29 15.39 3.07
CA ARG A 144 -23.15 16.30 3.18
C ARG A 144 -22.11 16.05 2.09
N SER A 145 -21.72 14.80 1.89
CA SER A 145 -20.68 14.41 0.95
C SER A 145 -21.00 14.83 -0.49
N SER A 146 -22.27 14.66 -0.88
CA SER A 146 -22.77 14.94 -2.23
C SER A 146 -23.29 16.36 -2.44
N TYR A 147 -23.15 17.27 -1.47
CA TYR A 147 -23.73 18.62 -1.54
C TYR A 147 -25.26 18.62 -1.74
N ASN A 148 -25.95 17.67 -1.10
CA ASN A 148 -27.38 17.38 -1.22
C ASN A 148 -27.82 16.87 -2.61
N LYS A 149 -26.90 16.44 -3.47
CA LYS A 149 -27.23 15.83 -4.76
C LYS A 149 -27.74 14.39 -4.60
N LEU A 150 -27.31 13.69 -3.54
CA LEU A 150 -27.79 12.36 -3.18
C LEU A 150 -28.55 12.41 -1.86
N ASN A 151 -29.74 11.82 -1.86
CA ASN A 151 -30.57 11.61 -0.68
C ASN A 151 -30.96 10.13 -0.58
N ILE A 152 -30.27 9.39 0.28
CA ILE A 152 -30.58 7.97 0.53
C ILE A 152 -31.71 7.88 1.55
N THR A 153 -32.75 7.14 1.20
CA THR A 153 -33.90 6.82 2.06
C THR A 153 -34.14 5.31 2.02
N GLY A 154 -35.04 4.80 2.86
CA GLY A 154 -35.30 3.37 2.85
C GLY A 154 -36.09 2.85 4.03
N ASP A 155 -36.11 1.53 4.13
CA ASP A 155 -36.77 0.79 5.19
C ASP A 155 -35.82 -0.23 5.82
N VAL A 156 -35.85 -0.36 7.14
CA VAL A 156 -35.23 -1.50 7.83
C VAL A 156 -36.27 -2.61 7.97
N ILE A 157 -36.02 -3.78 7.40
CA ILE A 157 -36.98 -4.89 7.33
C ILE A 157 -36.82 -5.83 8.54
N GLY A 158 -36.80 -5.29 9.78
CA GLY A 158 -36.86 -6.05 11.03
C GLY A 158 -35.79 -7.14 11.25
N TRP A 159 -35.79 -7.77 12.44
CA TRP A 159 -34.93 -8.92 12.73
C TRP A 159 -35.55 -10.22 12.24
N TYR A 160 -34.77 -10.98 11.47
CA TYR A 160 -35.08 -12.35 11.09
C TYR A 160 -34.07 -13.33 11.71
N ARG A 161 -34.60 -14.34 12.40
CA ARG A 161 -33.80 -15.42 12.99
C ARG A 161 -33.50 -16.48 11.95
N ILE A 162 -32.24 -16.56 11.53
CA ILE A 162 -31.75 -17.60 10.62
C ILE A 162 -31.96 -18.99 11.23
N SER A 163 -32.39 -19.93 10.38
CA SER A 163 -32.80 -21.27 10.77
C SER A 163 -31.72 -22.12 11.47
N LYS A 164 -30.44 -21.91 11.14
CA LYS A 164 -29.29 -22.61 11.71
C LYS A 164 -28.40 -21.65 12.53
N PRO A 165 -27.62 -22.16 13.50
CA PRO A 165 -26.63 -21.36 14.21
C PRO A 165 -25.58 -20.77 13.25
N ARG A 166 -25.05 -19.60 13.60
CA ARG A 166 -24.00 -18.87 12.87
C ARG A 166 -22.78 -19.74 12.59
N SER A 167 -22.39 -20.54 13.59
CA SER A 167 -21.27 -21.50 13.51
C SER A 167 -21.43 -22.60 12.45
N SER A 168 -22.58 -22.72 11.78
CA SER A 168 -22.82 -23.68 10.69
C SER A 168 -22.47 -23.16 9.30
N TYR A 169 -22.05 -21.89 9.17
CA TYR A 169 -21.74 -21.24 7.90
C TYR A 169 -20.28 -20.77 7.86
N SER A 170 -19.65 -20.90 6.70
CA SER A 170 -18.22 -20.59 6.54
C SER A 170 -17.86 -19.93 5.21
N GLU A 171 -18.74 -19.98 4.20
CA GLU A 171 -18.42 -19.54 2.85
C GLU A 171 -19.52 -18.71 2.20
N ARG A 172 -19.20 -18.00 1.12
CA ARG A 172 -20.14 -17.06 0.47
C ARG A 172 -21.48 -17.67 0.03
N PRO A 173 -21.56 -18.88 -0.58
CA PRO A 173 -22.85 -19.46 -0.93
C PRO A 173 -23.84 -19.52 0.24
N ASP A 174 -23.33 -19.67 1.47
CA ASP A 174 -24.15 -19.63 2.69
C ASP A 174 -24.81 -18.25 2.91
N ALA A 175 -24.09 -17.15 2.62
CA ALA A 175 -24.61 -15.78 2.70
C ALA A 175 -25.84 -15.60 1.80
N ASP A 176 -25.71 -16.04 0.54
CA ASP A 176 -26.77 -15.93 -0.45
C ASP A 176 -28.01 -16.73 -0.03
N GLU A 177 -27.82 -17.92 0.53
CA GLU A 177 -28.92 -18.74 1.07
C GLU A 177 -29.62 -18.07 2.26
N MET A 178 -28.86 -17.53 3.23
CA MET A 178 -29.40 -16.82 4.39
C MET A 178 -30.21 -15.58 3.98
N ILE A 179 -29.70 -14.81 3.03
CA ILE A 179 -30.37 -13.63 2.49
C ILE A 179 -31.68 -14.05 1.81
N LYS A 180 -31.64 -15.07 0.93
CA LYS A 180 -32.84 -15.57 0.23
C LYS A 180 -33.88 -16.16 1.19
N GLU A 181 -33.45 -16.83 2.27
CA GLU A 181 -34.32 -17.35 3.34
C GLU A 181 -35.13 -16.20 3.97
N ALA A 182 -34.45 -15.17 4.45
CA ALA A 182 -35.08 -14.03 5.13
C ALA A 182 -35.94 -13.17 4.17
N LEU A 183 -35.47 -12.94 2.93
CA LEU A 183 -36.23 -12.16 1.95
C LEU A 183 -37.54 -12.86 1.54
N ARG A 184 -37.54 -14.19 1.38
CA ARG A 184 -38.78 -14.96 1.13
C ARG A 184 -39.78 -14.78 2.26
N TYR A 185 -39.31 -14.85 3.50
CA TYR A 185 -40.18 -14.66 4.66
C TYR A 185 -40.89 -13.31 4.61
N TYR A 186 -40.17 -12.21 4.37
CA TYR A 186 -40.79 -10.88 4.30
C TYR A 186 -41.65 -10.67 3.05
N ALA A 187 -41.29 -11.27 1.93
CA ALA A 187 -42.15 -11.28 0.73
C ALA A 187 -43.48 -12.00 1.00
N ASP A 188 -43.46 -13.13 1.71
CA ASP A 188 -44.66 -13.88 2.11
C ASP A 188 -45.53 -13.11 3.11
N GLN A 189 -44.93 -12.21 3.91
CA GLN A 189 -45.66 -11.26 4.75
C GLN A 189 -46.23 -10.06 3.97
N GLY A 190 -45.96 -9.97 2.68
CA GLY A 190 -46.47 -8.92 1.80
C GLY A 190 -45.62 -7.64 1.75
N HIS A 191 -44.33 -7.71 2.10
CA HIS A 191 -43.41 -6.58 1.89
C HIS A 191 -43.22 -6.35 0.39
N ASP A 192 -43.47 -5.12 -0.07
CA ASP A 192 -43.31 -4.77 -1.48
C ASP A 192 -41.87 -4.39 -1.78
N PHE A 193 -41.13 -5.24 -2.48
CA PHE A 193 -39.74 -4.98 -2.86
C PHE A 193 -39.60 -4.17 -4.15
N SER A 194 -40.68 -3.93 -4.91
CA SER A 194 -40.61 -3.19 -6.17
C SER A 194 -40.25 -1.72 -6.01
N GLN A 195 -40.41 -1.17 -4.80
CA GLN A 195 -40.08 0.21 -4.45
C GLN A 195 -38.58 0.51 -4.38
N TYR A 196 -37.72 -0.51 -4.44
CA TYR A 196 -36.25 -0.38 -4.39
C TYR A 196 -35.59 -0.52 -5.76
N ASP A 197 -36.40 -0.59 -6.80
CA ASP A 197 -36.00 -0.42 -8.20
C ASP A 197 -36.17 1.07 -8.54
N ASN A 198 -35.10 1.85 -8.36
CA ASN A 198 -35.15 3.31 -8.40
C ASN A 198 -35.22 3.87 -9.82
N ASP A 199 -34.81 3.11 -10.81
CA ASP A 199 -34.78 3.52 -12.22
C ASP A 199 -35.76 2.74 -13.12
N ASN A 200 -36.49 1.78 -12.55
CA ASN A 200 -37.46 0.89 -13.22
C ASN A 200 -36.83 -0.03 -14.27
N ASP A 201 -35.59 -0.47 -14.08
CA ASP A 201 -34.90 -1.40 -14.98
C ASP A 201 -35.25 -2.88 -14.72
N GLY A 202 -35.99 -3.18 -13.65
CA GLY A 202 -36.37 -4.53 -13.25
C GLY A 202 -35.51 -5.12 -12.14
N TYR A 203 -34.54 -4.39 -11.61
CA TYR A 203 -33.65 -4.81 -10.54
C TYR A 203 -33.84 -3.98 -9.28
N ILE A 204 -33.66 -4.61 -8.12
CA ILE A 204 -33.47 -3.93 -6.84
C ILE A 204 -32.04 -3.43 -6.82
N ASP A 205 -31.83 -2.11 -6.95
CA ASP A 205 -30.51 -1.53 -7.21
C ASP A 205 -29.46 -1.95 -6.18
N TYR A 206 -29.80 -1.78 -4.90
CA TYR A 206 -28.92 -2.01 -3.75
C TYR A 206 -29.71 -2.22 -2.44
N PHE A 207 -29.23 -3.13 -1.61
CA PHE A 207 -29.69 -3.30 -0.23
C PHE A 207 -28.54 -3.67 0.70
N SER A 208 -28.70 -3.48 2.00
CA SER A 208 -27.67 -3.83 2.97
C SER A 208 -28.13 -4.94 3.91
N VAL A 209 -27.19 -5.77 4.35
CA VAL A 209 -27.45 -6.89 5.26
C VAL A 209 -26.62 -6.70 6.51
N VAL A 210 -27.29 -6.51 7.64
CA VAL A 210 -26.66 -6.37 8.95
C VAL A 210 -26.89 -7.65 9.76
N TRP A 211 -25.81 -8.26 10.22
CA TRP A 211 -25.89 -9.50 11.00
C TRP A 211 -25.26 -9.37 12.39
N THR A 212 -25.65 -10.24 13.31
CA THR A 212 -25.15 -10.29 14.70
C THR A 212 -24.04 -11.34 14.87
N GLY A 213 -23.17 -11.12 15.86
CA GLY A 213 -22.07 -12.01 16.23
C GLY A 213 -20.69 -11.40 15.97
N GLU A 214 -19.64 -12.16 16.31
CA GLU A 214 -18.26 -11.69 16.19
C GLU A 214 -17.83 -11.47 14.73
N ILE A 215 -17.02 -10.42 14.53
CA ILE A 215 -16.41 -10.07 13.25
C ILE A 215 -15.36 -11.12 12.87
N GLY A 216 -15.40 -11.56 11.60
CA GLY A 216 -14.43 -12.50 11.04
C GLY A 216 -13.12 -11.84 10.62
N GLU A 217 -12.10 -12.66 10.38
CA GLU A 217 -10.82 -12.21 9.82
C GLU A 217 -10.93 -11.82 8.34
N TRP A 218 -9.87 -11.22 7.79
CA TRP A 218 -9.79 -10.78 6.40
C TRP A 218 -10.11 -11.86 5.37
N ALA A 219 -10.91 -11.47 4.38
CA ALA A 219 -11.40 -12.34 3.31
C ALA A 219 -12.20 -13.57 3.81
N THR A 220 -12.78 -13.53 5.01
CA THR A 220 -13.71 -14.57 5.50
C THR A 220 -15.18 -14.18 5.28
N LEU A 221 -16.10 -15.15 5.37
CA LEU A 221 -17.55 -14.90 5.26
C LEU A 221 -18.03 -13.77 6.20
N TRP A 222 -17.48 -13.70 7.41
CA TRP A 222 -17.89 -12.77 8.46
C TRP A 222 -17.07 -11.47 8.47
N TRP A 223 -16.34 -11.18 7.39
CA TRP A 223 -15.79 -9.86 7.09
C TRP A 223 -16.85 -8.99 6.37
N GLY A 224 -16.62 -7.68 6.31
CA GLY A 224 -17.50 -6.71 5.63
C GLY A 224 -17.17 -6.59 4.15
N TRP A 225 -18.14 -6.82 3.27
CA TRP A 225 -17.90 -6.76 1.82
C TRP A 225 -19.16 -6.39 1.04
N GLN A 226 -18.94 -5.97 -0.20
CA GLN A 226 -19.97 -5.68 -1.17
C GLN A 226 -19.91 -6.73 -2.27
N SER A 227 -21.07 -7.19 -2.75
CA SER A 227 -21.09 -7.99 -3.97
C SER A 227 -22.41 -7.90 -4.71
N SER A 228 -22.49 -8.58 -5.85
CA SER A 228 -23.72 -8.76 -6.61
C SER A 228 -24.34 -10.12 -6.36
N MET A 229 -25.66 -10.19 -6.45
CA MET A 229 -26.42 -11.43 -6.39
C MET A 229 -27.33 -11.50 -7.61
N TYR A 230 -26.96 -12.33 -8.58
CA TYR A 230 -27.80 -12.61 -9.75
C TYR A 230 -28.36 -14.02 -9.67
N ASP A 231 -29.68 -14.11 -9.56
CA ASP A 231 -30.42 -15.36 -9.63
C ASP A 231 -31.71 -15.11 -10.44
N PRO A 232 -31.79 -15.59 -11.69
CA PRO A 232 -32.94 -15.33 -12.53
C PRO A 232 -34.23 -15.97 -12.03
N ASP A 233 -34.13 -17.01 -11.18
CA ASP A 233 -35.27 -17.76 -10.65
C ASP A 233 -35.76 -17.18 -9.31
N PHE A 234 -35.01 -16.26 -8.70
CA PHE A 234 -35.36 -15.60 -7.45
C PHE A 234 -35.89 -14.18 -7.69
N LEU A 235 -37.22 -14.04 -7.67
CA LEU A 235 -37.90 -12.76 -7.88
C LEU A 235 -38.60 -12.28 -6.60
N LEU A 236 -38.44 -10.99 -6.28
CA LEU A 236 -39.15 -10.31 -5.20
C LEU A 236 -40.00 -9.18 -5.80
N SER A 237 -41.32 -9.22 -5.63
CA SER A 237 -42.24 -8.28 -6.30
C SER A 237 -41.99 -8.15 -7.82
N ASN A 238 -41.65 -9.26 -8.50
CA ASN A 238 -41.23 -9.33 -9.91
C ASN A 238 -39.93 -8.57 -10.27
N LYS A 239 -39.06 -8.31 -9.28
CA LYS A 239 -37.74 -7.71 -9.47
C LYS A 239 -36.64 -8.71 -9.15
N GLN A 240 -35.50 -8.58 -9.83
CA GLN A 240 -34.29 -9.35 -9.56
C GLN A 240 -33.40 -8.61 -8.55
N LEU A 241 -32.56 -9.33 -7.82
CA LEU A 241 -31.52 -8.72 -6.99
C LEU A 241 -30.37 -8.22 -7.89
N SER A 242 -29.71 -7.13 -7.49
CA SER A 242 -28.53 -6.58 -8.17
C SER A 242 -27.33 -6.58 -7.23
N ALA A 243 -27.19 -5.58 -6.36
CA ALA A 243 -26.04 -5.38 -5.50
C ALA A 243 -26.47 -5.41 -4.03
N PHE A 244 -25.57 -5.85 -3.15
CA PHE A 244 -25.75 -5.76 -1.72
C PHE A 244 -24.43 -5.59 -0.97
N SER A 245 -24.54 -5.08 0.24
CA SER A 245 -23.48 -5.10 1.24
C SER A 245 -23.79 -6.07 2.38
N TRP A 246 -22.73 -6.63 2.93
CA TRP A 246 -22.76 -7.61 3.99
C TRP A 246 -21.87 -7.14 5.14
N GLN A 247 -22.45 -6.89 6.31
CA GLN A 247 -21.69 -6.31 7.42
C GLN A 247 -22.26 -6.68 8.80
N TRP A 248 -21.41 -6.55 9.81
CA TRP A 248 -21.80 -6.76 11.20
C TRP A 248 -22.68 -5.64 11.76
N LEU A 249 -23.34 -5.94 12.86
CA LEU A 249 -24.10 -4.99 13.66
C LEU A 249 -23.18 -3.97 14.33
N SER A 250 -22.22 -4.42 15.14
CA SER A 250 -21.30 -3.55 15.87
C SER A 250 -19.87 -4.10 15.90
N SER A 251 -18.88 -3.22 15.83
CA SER A 251 -17.48 -3.55 16.12
C SER A 251 -17.19 -3.58 17.62
N ASN A 252 -18.10 -3.03 18.43
CA ASN A 252 -18.03 -3.06 19.87
C ASN A 252 -18.98 -4.12 20.44
N ASN A 253 -18.50 -5.36 20.52
CA ASN A 253 -19.25 -6.50 21.08
C ASN A 253 -19.64 -6.32 22.57
N ALA A 254 -19.19 -5.26 23.25
CA ALA A 254 -19.58 -4.97 24.63
C ALA A 254 -20.89 -4.18 24.72
N THR A 255 -21.19 -3.33 23.73
CA THR A 255 -22.46 -2.59 23.66
C THR A 255 -23.40 -3.17 22.62
N ASP A 256 -22.89 -3.84 21.59
CA ASP A 256 -23.62 -4.31 20.42
C ASP A 256 -24.43 -3.20 19.71
N ASP A 257 -24.00 -1.94 19.87
CA ASP A 257 -24.71 -0.82 19.26
C ASP A 257 -24.40 -0.70 17.77
N PHE A 258 -25.42 -0.67 16.91
CA PHE A 258 -25.23 -0.51 15.47
C PHE A 258 -24.45 0.77 15.15
N ASP A 259 -23.37 0.66 14.38
CA ASP A 259 -22.57 1.79 13.87
C ASP A 259 -22.68 1.87 12.34
N PRO A 260 -23.15 2.98 11.75
CA PRO A 260 -23.28 3.10 10.30
C PRO A 260 -21.94 3.23 9.57
N LEU A 261 -20.80 3.37 10.25
CA LEU A 261 -19.50 3.62 9.62
C LEU A 261 -19.14 2.60 8.53
N THR A 262 -19.25 1.31 8.83
CA THR A 262 -19.04 0.22 7.86
C THR A 262 -20.01 0.31 6.70
N LEU A 263 -21.30 0.52 7.00
CA LEU A 263 -22.33 0.67 5.98
C LEU A 263 -22.09 1.88 5.07
N ILE A 264 -21.52 2.97 5.58
CA ILE A 264 -21.17 4.15 4.79
C ILE A 264 -20.13 3.76 3.73
N HIS A 265 -19.03 3.12 4.10
CA HIS A 265 -18.02 2.67 3.14
C HIS A 265 -18.58 1.67 2.11
N GLU A 266 -19.31 0.65 2.57
CA GLU A 266 -19.90 -0.36 1.66
C GLU A 266 -20.92 0.25 0.69
N THR A 267 -21.59 1.32 1.10
CA THR A 267 -22.46 2.10 0.20
C THR A 267 -21.64 2.83 -0.86
N GLY A 268 -20.38 3.18 -0.61
CA GLY A 268 -19.43 3.68 -1.60
C GLY A 268 -19.19 2.69 -2.73
N HIS A 269 -19.02 1.40 -2.42
CA HIS A 269 -19.01 0.33 -3.42
C HIS A 269 -20.36 0.17 -4.12
N GLY A 270 -21.47 0.27 -3.39
CA GLY A 270 -22.82 0.27 -3.96
C GLY A 270 -23.05 1.39 -5.00
N LEU A 271 -22.37 2.52 -4.83
CA LEU A 271 -22.31 3.65 -5.77
C LEU A 271 -21.28 3.45 -6.89
N GLY A 272 -20.41 2.46 -6.76
CA GLY A 272 -19.45 2.01 -7.78
C GLY A 272 -18.00 2.43 -7.55
N LEU A 273 -17.63 2.97 -6.38
CA LEU A 273 -16.24 3.31 -6.06
C LEU A 273 -15.41 2.05 -5.72
N PRO A 274 -14.12 2.00 -6.11
CA PRO A 274 -13.20 0.98 -5.63
C PRO A 274 -12.68 1.29 -4.23
N ASP A 275 -12.10 0.28 -3.58
CA ASP A 275 -11.17 0.50 -2.47
C ASP A 275 -9.90 1.20 -2.95
N PHE A 276 -9.36 2.08 -2.10
CA PHE A 276 -8.08 2.75 -2.35
C PHE A 276 -6.98 2.34 -1.38
N TYR A 277 -7.25 1.45 -0.42
CA TYR A 277 -6.21 0.79 0.35
C TYR A 277 -5.57 -0.36 -0.45
N ASP A 278 -4.42 -0.83 0.03
CA ASP A 278 -3.65 -1.88 -0.62
C ASP A 278 -3.98 -3.27 -0.05
N TYR A 279 -4.43 -4.19 -0.90
CA TYR A 279 -4.69 -5.59 -0.55
C TYR A 279 -3.45 -6.50 -0.65
N ASP A 280 -2.45 -6.12 -1.45
CA ASP A 280 -1.26 -6.93 -1.73
C ASP A 280 0.01 -6.05 -1.82
N PRO A 281 0.76 -5.93 -0.71
CA PRO A 281 1.92 -5.06 -0.65
C PRO A 281 3.11 -5.55 -1.49
N ASP A 282 3.02 -6.72 -2.13
CA ASP A 282 4.13 -7.34 -2.86
C ASP A 282 4.13 -7.00 -4.38
N ILE A 283 3.09 -6.37 -4.93
CA ILE A 283 2.96 -6.07 -6.38
C ILE A 283 3.23 -4.60 -6.72
N GLY A 284 2.61 -3.67 -6.00
CA GLY A 284 2.68 -2.23 -6.24
C GLY A 284 3.40 -1.46 -5.13
N PRO A 285 3.50 -0.13 -5.22
CA PRO A 285 3.94 0.66 -4.09
C PRO A 285 2.93 0.47 -2.94
N ASP A 286 3.43 0.15 -1.74
CA ASP A 286 2.62 -0.13 -0.55
C ASP A 286 1.72 1.06 -0.16
N GLY A 287 0.65 0.81 0.59
CA GLY A 287 -0.22 1.83 1.17
C GLY A 287 -1.28 2.45 0.26
N GLY A 288 -2.31 3.06 0.84
CA GLY A 288 -3.44 3.63 0.10
C GLY A 288 -3.33 5.13 -0.20
N THR A 289 -4.37 5.87 0.20
CA THR A 289 -4.46 7.34 0.15
C THR A 289 -4.11 8.01 1.48
N GLY A 290 -3.59 7.26 2.46
CA GLY A 290 -3.26 7.75 3.80
C GLY A 290 -4.48 7.98 4.69
N GLY A 291 -5.61 7.32 4.42
CA GLY A 291 -6.88 7.53 5.11
C GLY A 291 -7.60 8.82 4.72
N MET A 292 -7.22 9.45 3.61
CA MET A 292 -7.74 10.74 3.18
C MET A 292 -8.96 10.64 2.23
N ASP A 293 -9.43 9.41 1.94
CA ASP A 293 -10.73 9.09 1.34
C ASP A 293 -11.46 8.04 2.19
N MET A 294 -12.80 8.11 2.23
CA MET A 294 -13.67 7.12 2.88
C MET A 294 -13.43 5.70 2.33
N MET A 295 -13.06 5.56 1.06
CA MET A 295 -12.74 4.26 0.43
C MET A 295 -11.34 3.72 0.78
N ASP A 296 -10.60 4.39 1.65
CA ASP A 296 -9.32 3.94 2.17
C ASP A 296 -9.36 3.77 3.69
N GLY A 297 -9.59 4.88 4.40
CA GLY A 297 -9.46 4.89 5.86
C GLY A 297 -10.70 4.41 6.61
N THR A 298 -11.88 4.47 5.98
CA THR A 298 -13.18 4.45 6.68
C THR A 298 -13.36 5.60 7.69
N TRP A 299 -12.97 6.81 7.29
CA TRP A 299 -13.24 8.05 8.04
C TRP A 299 -13.08 9.23 7.08
N GLY A 300 -13.48 10.41 7.53
CA GLY A 300 -13.44 11.60 6.68
C GLY A 300 -14.49 11.57 5.56
N ASP A 301 -14.44 12.56 4.69
CA ASP A 301 -15.28 12.60 3.49
C ASP A 301 -14.61 11.92 2.28
N HIS A 302 -15.41 11.55 1.29
CA HIS A 302 -14.90 11.16 -0.04
C HIS A 302 -14.01 12.27 -0.63
N GLY A 303 -12.90 11.89 -1.25
CA GLY A 303 -11.94 12.75 -1.94
C GLY A 303 -12.48 13.35 -3.24
N ALA A 304 -11.80 14.37 -3.76
CA ALA A 304 -12.21 15.03 -5.01
C ALA A 304 -12.28 14.06 -6.19
N PHE A 305 -11.41 13.05 -6.27
CA PHE A 305 -11.48 12.03 -7.32
C PHE A 305 -12.79 11.24 -7.25
N SER A 306 -13.11 10.66 -6.08
CA SER A 306 -14.37 9.96 -5.80
C SER A 306 -15.60 10.81 -6.13
N LYS A 307 -15.64 12.04 -5.61
CA LYS A 307 -16.76 12.98 -5.85
C LYS A 307 -16.89 13.35 -7.32
N PHE A 308 -15.78 13.46 -8.04
CA PHE A 308 -15.77 13.75 -9.47
C PHE A 308 -16.31 12.58 -10.29
N VAL A 309 -15.83 11.36 -10.04
CA VAL A 309 -16.33 10.18 -10.76
C VAL A 309 -17.81 9.95 -10.46
N LEU A 310 -18.29 10.22 -9.23
CA LEU A 310 -19.70 10.18 -8.85
C LEU A 310 -20.58 11.29 -9.43
N GLY A 311 -20.00 12.32 -10.06
CA GLY A 311 -20.75 13.46 -10.62
C GLY A 311 -21.10 14.56 -9.61
N TRP A 312 -20.70 14.42 -8.34
CA TRP A 312 -21.04 15.37 -7.29
C TRP A 312 -20.27 16.69 -7.36
N ILE A 313 -19.16 16.73 -8.09
CA ILE A 313 -18.43 17.97 -8.35
C ILE A 313 -18.05 18.08 -9.84
N THR A 314 -17.84 19.31 -10.29
CA THR A 314 -17.25 19.59 -11.61
C THR A 314 -15.96 20.38 -11.42
N PRO A 315 -14.80 19.70 -11.40
CA PRO A 315 -13.52 20.36 -11.19
C PRO A 315 -13.20 21.37 -12.30
N GLN A 316 -12.47 22.42 -11.95
CA GLN A 316 -11.80 23.25 -12.95
C GLN A 316 -10.72 22.41 -13.66
N VAL A 317 -10.44 22.68 -14.94
CA VAL A 317 -9.42 21.93 -15.69
C VAL A 317 -8.30 22.86 -16.17
N VAL A 318 -7.06 22.41 -16.04
CA VAL A 318 -5.87 22.99 -16.66
C VAL A 318 -5.22 21.92 -17.54
N GLY A 319 -5.36 22.06 -18.86
CA GLY A 319 -4.75 21.16 -19.85
C GLY A 319 -3.57 21.78 -20.61
N ALA A 320 -3.30 23.08 -20.44
CA ALA A 320 -2.13 23.77 -20.99
C ALA A 320 -1.93 25.14 -20.33
N GLY A 321 -0.69 25.65 -20.38
CA GLY A 321 -0.35 26.99 -19.92
C GLY A 321 -0.44 27.16 -18.41
N GLN A 322 -0.49 28.41 -17.94
CA GLN A 322 -0.62 28.76 -16.52
C GLN A 322 -1.93 29.50 -16.25
N LYS A 323 -2.55 29.21 -15.10
CA LYS A 323 -3.81 29.78 -14.65
C LYS A 323 -3.76 30.06 -13.14
N GLN A 324 -4.25 31.24 -12.74
CA GLN A 324 -4.53 31.49 -11.32
C GLN A 324 -5.82 30.78 -10.92
N VAL A 325 -5.74 29.97 -9.88
CA VAL A 325 -6.86 29.19 -9.34
C VAL A 325 -7.11 29.62 -7.90
N THR A 326 -8.37 29.61 -7.48
CA THR A 326 -8.78 29.76 -6.08
C THR A 326 -9.78 28.66 -5.75
N LEU A 327 -9.51 27.93 -4.67
CA LEU A 327 -10.36 26.86 -4.16
C LEU A 327 -10.86 27.24 -2.77
N GLN A 328 -12.17 27.28 -2.59
CA GLN A 328 -12.79 27.27 -1.26
C GLN A 328 -12.71 25.85 -0.67
N PRO A 329 -12.80 25.68 0.66
CA PRO A 329 -12.71 24.36 1.26
C PRO A 329 -13.93 23.49 0.92
N SER A 330 -13.71 22.18 0.82
CA SER A 330 -14.70 21.13 0.51
C SER A 330 -15.98 21.20 1.36
N SER A 331 -15.89 21.68 2.61
CA SER A 331 -17.05 21.83 3.50
C SER A 331 -18.02 22.94 3.08
N SER A 332 -17.61 23.84 2.17
CA SER A 332 -18.37 25.03 1.79
C SER A 332 -18.56 25.21 0.28
N SER A 333 -17.81 24.47 -0.54
CA SER A 333 -17.94 24.51 -1.99
C SER A 333 -17.62 23.18 -2.65
N GLU A 334 -18.01 23.07 -3.92
CA GLU A 334 -17.69 21.98 -4.85
C GLU A 334 -16.35 22.20 -5.55
N ASP A 335 -15.52 23.14 -5.08
CA ASP A 335 -14.30 23.55 -5.79
C ASP A 335 -13.24 22.45 -5.75
N ALA A 336 -12.78 22.04 -6.93
CA ALA A 336 -11.59 21.22 -7.13
C ALA A 336 -10.91 21.65 -8.44
N LEU A 337 -9.68 21.18 -8.63
CA LEU A 337 -8.92 21.38 -9.86
C LEU A 337 -8.37 20.05 -10.34
N ILE A 338 -8.43 19.81 -11.64
CA ILE A 338 -7.69 18.76 -12.32
C ILE A 338 -6.66 19.42 -13.24
N ILE A 339 -5.41 18.94 -13.18
CA ILE A 339 -4.32 19.32 -14.09
C ILE A 339 -3.95 18.10 -14.91
N MET A 340 -4.26 18.12 -16.21
CA MET A 340 -4.10 16.98 -17.13
C MET A 340 -3.09 17.33 -18.23
N PRO A 341 -1.82 16.93 -18.10
CA PRO A 341 -0.77 17.17 -19.10
C PRO A 341 -1.08 16.54 -20.47
N GLU A 342 -1.64 15.33 -20.48
CA GLU A 342 -1.91 14.56 -21.69
C GLU A 342 -3.35 14.69 -22.20
N LEU A 343 -4.06 15.77 -21.84
CA LEU A 343 -5.47 15.91 -22.20
C LEU A 343 -5.65 15.96 -23.72
N THR A 344 -6.20 14.87 -24.27
CA THR A 344 -6.60 14.76 -25.68
C THR A 344 -7.99 14.11 -25.76
N ILE A 345 -8.68 14.27 -26.89
CA ILE A 345 -9.99 13.62 -27.12
C ILE A 345 -9.87 12.09 -27.01
N ASP A 346 -8.71 11.54 -27.37
CA ASP A 346 -8.46 10.10 -27.41
C ASP A 346 -7.96 9.54 -26.06
N LYS A 347 -7.51 10.39 -25.13
CA LYS A 347 -7.10 10.03 -23.77
C LYS A 347 -7.82 10.91 -22.72
N PRO A 348 -9.11 10.67 -22.45
CA PRO A 348 -9.89 11.49 -21.50
C PRO A 348 -9.55 11.25 -20.02
N PHE A 349 -8.87 10.15 -19.69
CA PHE A 349 -8.42 9.78 -18.34
C PHE A 349 -6.94 9.38 -18.33
N SER A 350 -6.08 10.09 -19.06
CA SER A 350 -4.63 9.90 -18.91
C SER A 350 -4.17 10.21 -17.49
N GLU A 351 -2.92 9.90 -17.17
CA GLU A 351 -2.30 10.30 -15.91
C GLU A 351 -2.44 11.82 -15.62
N TYR A 352 -2.93 12.18 -14.43
CA TYR A 352 -3.18 13.58 -14.04
C TYR A 352 -3.09 13.83 -12.53
N PHE A 353 -3.21 15.11 -12.15
CA PHE A 353 -3.25 15.53 -10.75
C PHE A 353 -4.60 16.14 -10.37
N VAL A 354 -5.15 15.73 -9.22
CA VAL A 354 -6.35 16.33 -8.63
C VAL A 354 -5.96 17.15 -7.42
N VAL A 355 -6.49 18.37 -7.32
CA VAL A 355 -6.16 19.33 -6.28
C VAL A 355 -7.43 19.74 -5.56
N GLN A 356 -7.42 19.64 -4.24
CA GLN A 356 -8.57 19.97 -3.40
C GLN A 356 -8.12 20.71 -2.14
N ASN A 357 -8.88 21.73 -1.73
CA ASN A 357 -8.71 22.38 -0.43
C ASN A 357 -9.66 21.71 0.58
N ARG A 358 -9.12 21.05 1.61
CA ARG A 358 -9.89 20.35 2.65
C ARG A 358 -9.78 21.10 3.97
N ASP A 359 -10.82 21.07 4.80
CA ASP A 359 -10.80 21.61 6.16
C ASP A 359 -11.49 20.70 7.16
N GLN A 360 -11.25 20.90 8.46
CA GLN A 360 -11.75 20.02 9.54
C GLN A 360 -13.23 20.27 9.89
N LEU A 361 -14.08 20.39 8.88
CA LEU A 361 -15.52 20.63 9.03
C LEU A 361 -16.34 19.56 8.33
N LEU A 362 -17.61 19.43 8.73
CA LEU A 362 -18.51 18.42 8.18
C LEU A 362 -17.94 17.00 8.34
N ASN A 363 -17.99 16.21 7.27
CA ASN A 363 -17.46 14.84 7.25
C ASN A 363 -15.94 14.80 7.54
N ASP A 364 -15.22 15.90 7.30
CA ASP A 364 -13.78 16.03 7.48
C ASP A 364 -13.34 16.48 8.87
N LYS A 365 -14.28 16.58 9.82
CA LYS A 365 -13.96 16.85 11.23
C LYS A 365 -12.76 16.08 11.80
N PRO A 366 -12.55 14.77 11.49
CA PRO A 366 -11.42 14.03 12.05
C PRO A 366 -10.07 14.28 11.35
N LEU A 367 -10.01 14.95 10.20
CA LEU A 367 -8.77 15.13 9.43
C LEU A 367 -7.65 15.80 10.26
N PRO A 368 -6.35 15.51 9.99
CA PRO A 368 -5.23 16.05 10.79
C PRO A 368 -5.14 17.58 10.77
N THR A 369 -5.38 18.20 9.62
CA THR A 369 -5.32 19.66 9.46
C THR A 369 -6.12 20.12 8.24
N SER A 370 -6.11 21.43 7.96
CA SER A 370 -6.74 22.04 6.79
C SER A 370 -5.69 22.55 5.81
N GLY A 371 -5.88 22.32 4.52
CA GLY A 371 -4.93 22.76 3.49
C GLY A 371 -5.22 22.16 2.12
N VAL A 372 -4.27 22.31 1.21
CA VAL A 372 -4.37 21.75 -0.14
C VAL A 372 -3.79 20.35 -0.14
N LEU A 373 -4.58 19.38 -0.62
CA LEU A 373 -4.12 18.05 -0.97
C LEU A 373 -3.97 17.95 -2.48
N ILE A 374 -2.94 17.24 -2.93
CA ILE A 374 -2.67 16.95 -4.32
C ILE A 374 -2.62 15.43 -4.47
N TRP A 375 -3.47 14.91 -5.34
CA TRP A 375 -3.55 13.49 -5.67
C TRP A 375 -2.91 13.25 -7.02
N HIS A 376 -2.06 12.26 -7.13
CA HIS A 376 -1.61 11.73 -8.40
C HIS A 376 -2.51 10.57 -8.81
N VAL A 377 -3.04 10.62 -10.03
CA VAL A 377 -4.05 9.68 -10.51
C VAL A 377 -3.62 9.10 -11.85
N ASP A 378 -3.47 7.77 -11.91
CA ASP A 378 -3.21 7.00 -13.13
C ASP A 378 -4.49 6.27 -13.53
N ALA A 379 -5.38 7.00 -14.20
CA ALA A 379 -6.73 6.56 -14.51
C ALA A 379 -6.87 6.04 -15.95
N ASP A 380 -5.79 5.53 -16.56
CA ASP A 380 -5.85 4.99 -17.91
C ASP A 380 -6.96 3.93 -18.01
N ILE A 381 -7.74 3.97 -19.09
CA ILE A 381 -8.93 3.13 -19.26
C ILE A 381 -8.74 2.09 -20.37
N ASN A 382 -9.35 0.93 -20.18
CA ASN A 382 -9.61 -0.06 -21.23
C ASN A 382 -11.13 -0.31 -21.38
N ASP A 383 -11.51 -1.32 -22.18
CA ASP A 383 -12.92 -1.67 -22.40
C ASP A 383 -13.66 -2.13 -21.11
N PHE A 384 -12.93 -2.41 -20.04
CA PHE A 384 -13.44 -3.04 -18.82
C PHE A 384 -13.34 -2.15 -17.56
N GLY A 385 -12.61 -1.04 -17.58
CA GLY A 385 -12.40 -0.22 -16.39
C GLY A 385 -11.14 0.63 -16.45
N PHE A 386 -10.75 1.18 -15.29
CA PHE A 386 -9.37 1.62 -15.08
C PHE A 386 -8.43 0.42 -15.22
N VAL A 387 -7.30 0.65 -15.88
CA VAL A 387 -6.22 -0.34 -16.05
C VAL A 387 -5.48 -0.53 -14.74
N LYS A 388 -5.34 0.55 -13.95
CA LYS A 388 -4.68 0.57 -12.66
C LYS A 388 -5.67 0.47 -11.51
N ASP A 389 -5.20 -0.10 -10.42
CA ASP A 389 -5.85 -0.09 -9.12
C ASP A 389 -4.79 0.18 -8.03
N ASN A 390 -5.19 0.14 -6.76
CA ASN A 390 -4.29 0.45 -5.64
C ASN A 390 -3.67 -0.80 -5.00
N SER A 391 -3.81 -1.98 -5.59
CA SER A 391 -3.42 -3.24 -4.93
C SER A 391 -2.71 -4.27 -5.80
N PHE A 392 -3.12 -4.45 -7.05
CA PHE A 392 -2.66 -5.52 -7.93
C PHE A 392 -1.97 -5.01 -9.19
N THR A 393 -1.61 -3.73 -9.21
CA THR A 393 -0.87 -3.11 -10.32
C THR A 393 0.43 -2.47 -9.87
N ASP A 394 1.39 -2.47 -10.78
CA ASP A 394 2.75 -1.92 -10.63
C ASP A 394 2.78 -0.41 -10.33
N THR A 395 1.70 0.31 -10.69
CA THR A 395 1.47 1.71 -10.30
C THR A 395 0.07 1.85 -9.70
N LYS A 396 -0.08 2.78 -8.74
CA LYS A 396 -1.37 3.04 -8.08
C LYS A 396 -2.30 3.84 -8.99
N LEU A 397 -3.58 3.48 -8.99
CA LEU A 397 -4.66 4.32 -9.55
C LEU A 397 -4.67 5.70 -8.91
N ILE A 398 -4.56 5.78 -7.58
CA ILE A 398 -4.54 7.05 -6.86
C ILE A 398 -3.56 7.01 -5.69
N ARG A 399 -2.79 8.08 -5.51
CA ARG A 399 -1.96 8.29 -4.32
C ARG A 399 -1.91 9.74 -3.91
N LEU A 400 -1.62 9.99 -2.64
CA LEU A 400 -1.39 11.34 -2.14
C LEU A 400 0.04 11.78 -2.48
N MET A 401 0.21 13.06 -2.82
CA MET A 401 1.52 13.68 -2.98
C MET A 401 1.89 14.38 -1.67
N GLU A 402 2.47 13.65 -0.74
CA GLU A 402 2.82 14.10 0.62
C GLU A 402 3.68 15.38 0.62
N ALA A 403 3.15 16.54 1.03
CA ALA A 403 3.82 17.83 0.85
C ALA A 403 5.16 18.01 1.60
N ASP A 404 5.53 17.10 2.50
CA ASP A 404 6.83 17.06 3.17
C ASP A 404 7.85 16.12 2.51
N GLY A 405 7.40 15.23 1.62
CA GLY A 405 8.24 14.29 0.89
C GLY A 405 8.72 13.09 1.69
N LEU A 406 8.06 12.75 2.80
CA LEU A 406 8.43 11.60 3.63
C LEU A 406 8.01 10.25 3.02
N GLU A 407 6.99 10.25 2.16
CA GLU A 407 6.44 9.05 1.50
C GLU A 407 6.16 7.96 2.54
N GLN A 408 5.48 8.36 3.62
CA GLN A 408 5.16 7.53 4.77
C GLN A 408 3.90 6.70 4.56
N ILE A 409 2.98 7.14 3.71
CA ILE A 409 1.81 6.35 3.32
C ILE A 409 2.29 5.07 2.62
N GLU A 410 3.31 5.19 1.79
CA GLU A 410 4.04 4.11 1.10
C GLU A 410 4.86 3.22 2.05
N LYS A 411 4.81 3.51 3.35
CA LYS A 411 5.40 2.71 4.42
C LYS A 411 4.34 2.22 5.41
N ASN A 412 3.07 2.27 5.01
CA ASN A 412 1.88 1.89 5.78
C ASN A 412 1.55 2.81 6.97
N PHE A 413 1.88 4.10 6.88
CA PHE A 413 1.38 5.11 7.80
C PHE A 413 0.13 5.83 7.24
N GLY A 414 -0.64 6.45 8.14
CA GLY A 414 -1.70 7.38 7.72
C GLY A 414 -1.12 8.74 7.36
N ALA A 415 -1.86 9.51 6.57
CA ALA A 415 -1.48 10.88 6.27
C ALA A 415 -1.55 11.76 7.52
N ASP A 416 -0.64 12.70 7.63
CA ASP A 416 -0.46 13.59 8.77
C ASP A 416 -0.58 15.08 8.39
N SER A 417 -0.21 15.97 9.30
CA SER A 417 -0.30 17.42 9.06
C SER A 417 0.75 17.96 8.07
N GLY A 418 1.87 17.25 7.90
CA GLY A 418 2.97 17.57 6.98
C GLY A 418 2.59 17.35 5.52
N ASP A 419 1.63 16.48 5.25
CA ASP A 419 1.18 16.10 3.90
C ASP A 419 0.40 17.19 3.16
N TYR A 420 -0.06 18.22 3.87
CA TYR A 420 -0.86 19.30 3.30
C TYR A 420 0.02 20.42 2.73
N TYR A 421 -0.22 20.81 1.48
CA TYR A 421 0.43 21.97 0.89
C TYR A 421 -0.08 23.27 1.52
N GLN A 422 0.83 23.98 2.17
CA GLN A 422 0.60 25.26 2.85
C GLN A 422 1.31 26.42 2.12
N PRO A 423 0.99 27.69 2.42
CA PRO A 423 1.70 28.83 1.84
C PRO A 423 3.23 28.73 2.03
N GLY A 424 3.97 28.88 0.93
CA GLY A 424 5.43 28.73 0.88
C GLY A 424 5.90 27.35 0.43
N LYS A 425 5.01 26.35 0.33
CA LYS A 425 5.26 25.09 -0.38
C LYS A 425 4.93 25.26 -1.88
N GLU A 426 5.54 24.42 -2.69
CA GLU A 426 5.29 24.32 -4.14
C GLU A 426 5.35 22.85 -4.55
N PHE A 427 4.58 22.50 -5.57
CA PHE A 427 4.62 21.20 -6.22
C PHE A 427 5.08 21.40 -7.67
N THR A 428 6.25 20.90 -8.02
CA THR A 428 6.93 21.21 -9.29
C THR A 428 7.74 20.01 -9.78
N THR A 429 8.35 20.14 -10.96
CA THR A 429 9.23 19.08 -11.50
C THR A 429 10.50 18.83 -10.66
N THR A 430 10.81 19.70 -9.70
CA THR A 430 12.00 19.62 -8.83
C THR A 430 11.69 19.59 -7.34
N SER A 431 10.41 19.67 -6.94
CA SER A 431 10.04 19.54 -5.53
C SER A 431 10.22 18.11 -5.03
N ILE A 432 10.09 17.89 -3.72
CA ILE A 432 9.99 16.56 -3.13
C ILE A 432 8.67 16.54 -2.34
N PRO A 433 7.69 15.71 -2.75
CA PRO A 433 7.67 14.92 -3.98
C PRO A 433 7.59 15.82 -5.21
N ASN A 434 8.04 15.32 -6.36
CA ASN A 434 7.98 16.05 -7.63
C ASN A 434 6.73 15.68 -8.42
N SER A 435 6.47 16.45 -9.47
CA SER A 435 5.38 16.20 -10.40
C SER A 435 5.74 15.28 -11.56
N GLN A 436 6.68 14.33 -11.42
CA GLN A 436 6.88 13.34 -12.50
C GLN A 436 5.65 12.42 -12.59
N GLY A 437 5.24 12.08 -13.82
CA GLY A 437 4.35 10.95 -14.05
C GLY A 437 5.14 9.64 -14.02
N TYR A 438 4.45 8.51 -14.00
CA TYR A 438 5.01 7.17 -14.00
C TYR A 438 5.74 6.86 -15.32
N LEU A 439 5.24 7.38 -16.46
CA LEU A 439 5.82 7.11 -17.77
C LEU A 439 6.65 8.27 -18.35
N ALA A 440 6.30 9.51 -18.02
CA ALA A 440 6.96 10.69 -18.55
C ALA A 440 6.83 11.89 -17.60
N GLY A 441 7.69 12.89 -17.80
CA GLY A 441 7.54 14.16 -17.11
C GLY A 441 6.23 14.85 -17.44
N SER A 442 5.45 15.17 -16.40
CA SER A 442 4.14 15.81 -16.55
C SER A 442 4.24 17.32 -16.81
N GLY A 443 5.33 17.95 -16.36
CA GLY A 443 5.48 19.41 -16.34
C GLY A 443 4.52 20.14 -15.41
N VAL A 444 3.71 19.45 -14.60
CA VAL A 444 2.77 20.10 -13.68
C VAL A 444 3.51 20.96 -12.67
N GLU A 445 3.03 22.19 -12.49
CA GLU A 445 3.51 23.12 -11.47
C GLU A 445 2.34 23.77 -10.72
N ILE A 446 2.41 23.70 -9.39
CA ILE A 446 1.59 24.47 -8.46
C ILE A 446 2.51 25.32 -7.60
N LYS A 447 2.44 26.63 -7.79
CA LYS A 447 3.33 27.61 -7.17
C LYS A 447 2.53 28.71 -6.49
N GLN A 448 3.23 29.51 -5.68
CA GLN A 448 2.67 30.72 -5.06
C GLN A 448 1.38 30.46 -4.28
N ILE A 449 1.36 29.37 -3.49
CA ILE A 449 0.22 29.04 -2.64
C ILE A 449 0.05 30.15 -1.59
N THR A 450 -1.15 30.71 -1.54
CA THR A 450 -1.54 31.79 -0.62
C THR A 450 -2.90 31.51 -0.02
N LYS A 451 -3.15 32.00 1.19
CA LYS A 451 -4.40 31.78 1.92
C LYS A 451 -5.06 33.12 2.23
N SER A 452 -6.37 33.21 1.96
CA SER A 452 -7.21 34.36 2.31
C SER A 452 -8.46 33.85 3.03
N GLY A 453 -8.49 33.97 4.36
CA GLY A 453 -9.48 33.28 5.18
C GLY A 453 -9.29 31.76 5.07
N LYS A 454 -10.34 31.03 4.65
CA LYS A 454 -10.27 29.59 4.37
C LYS A 454 -9.96 29.25 2.91
N ASN A 455 -10.00 30.23 2.03
CA ASN A 455 -9.78 30.03 0.60
C ASN A 455 -8.29 29.97 0.33
N VAL A 456 -7.90 29.10 -0.60
CA VAL A 456 -6.51 28.95 -1.02
C VAL A 456 -6.41 29.32 -2.49
N SER A 457 -5.44 30.17 -2.83
CA SER A 457 -5.16 30.62 -4.20
C SER A 457 -3.73 30.28 -4.58
N PHE A 458 -3.53 29.83 -5.82
CA PHE A 458 -2.22 29.42 -6.33
C PHE A 458 -2.15 29.59 -7.86
N SER A 459 -0.94 29.54 -8.38
CA SER A 459 -0.69 29.43 -9.82
C SER A 459 -0.57 27.95 -10.17
N ALA A 460 -1.45 27.45 -11.04
CA ALA A 460 -1.40 26.08 -11.54
C ALA A 460 -1.12 26.09 -13.05
N GLY A 461 -0.26 25.20 -13.51
CA GLY A 461 0.04 25.11 -14.93
C GLY A 461 0.80 23.86 -15.34
N ILE A 462 1.01 23.75 -16.64
CA ILE A 462 1.87 22.74 -17.27
C ILE A 462 3.03 23.49 -17.92
N ALA A 463 4.22 23.33 -17.35
CA ALA A 463 5.45 23.90 -17.85
C ALA A 463 5.94 23.10 -19.06
N ASP A 464 6.53 23.82 -20.01
CA ASP A 464 7.21 23.23 -21.17
C ASP A 464 8.56 22.68 -20.72
N ILE A 465 8.58 21.40 -20.34
CA ILE A 465 9.75 20.70 -19.84
C ILE A 465 10.68 20.28 -20.99
N PRO A 466 12.00 20.18 -20.75
CA PRO A 466 12.91 19.62 -21.74
C PRO A 466 12.51 18.17 -22.07
N SER A 467 12.49 17.81 -23.35
CA SER A 467 12.43 16.40 -23.75
C SER A 467 13.83 15.80 -23.72
N ILE A 468 13.92 14.55 -23.29
CA ILE A 468 15.17 13.79 -23.23
C ILE A 468 14.93 12.43 -23.88
N ASN A 469 15.76 12.12 -24.88
CA ASN A 469 15.76 10.82 -25.54
C ASN A 469 17.16 10.23 -25.43
N LEU A 470 17.23 8.98 -24.96
CA LEU A 470 18.46 8.22 -24.93
C LEU A 470 18.68 7.55 -26.30
N THR A 471 19.88 7.69 -26.84
CA THR A 471 20.27 7.12 -28.14
C THR A 471 21.68 6.54 -28.05
N GLY A 472 22.02 5.64 -28.98
CA GLY A 472 23.32 4.96 -29.01
C GLY A 472 23.28 3.56 -28.38
N ILE A 473 22.24 3.27 -27.59
CA ILE A 473 21.95 1.95 -27.01
C ILE A 473 20.43 1.76 -27.09
N GLU A 474 19.99 0.57 -27.49
CA GLU A 474 18.56 0.24 -27.58
C GLU A 474 18.06 -0.31 -26.23
N PRO A 475 16.79 -0.05 -25.83
CA PRO A 475 16.21 -0.66 -24.64
C PRO A 475 16.28 -2.18 -24.70
N PHE A 476 16.65 -2.80 -23.58
CA PHE A 476 16.94 -4.22 -23.47
C PHE A 476 17.95 -4.63 -24.56
N SER A 477 19.11 -3.98 -24.65
CA SER A 477 20.17 -4.43 -25.54
C SER A 477 21.39 -4.88 -24.75
N VAL A 478 22.20 -5.72 -25.41
CA VAL A 478 23.43 -6.27 -24.84
C VAL A 478 24.58 -5.29 -25.01
N LEU A 479 25.23 -4.93 -23.91
CA LEU A 479 26.50 -4.22 -23.89
C LEU A 479 27.64 -5.21 -24.14
N ASN A 480 28.27 -5.16 -25.32
CA ASN A 480 29.32 -6.11 -25.71
C ASN A 480 30.73 -5.48 -25.78
N SER A 481 30.83 -4.15 -25.69
CA SER A 481 32.09 -3.40 -25.70
C SER A 481 31.89 -2.02 -25.07
N GLU A 482 32.85 -1.11 -25.26
CA GLU A 482 32.62 0.30 -25.03
C GLU A 482 31.52 0.81 -26.00
N GLN A 483 30.47 1.40 -25.45
CA GLN A 483 29.38 2.04 -26.19
C GLN A 483 29.13 3.42 -25.61
N THR A 484 28.84 4.39 -26.47
CA THR A 484 28.48 5.74 -26.04
C THR A 484 26.97 5.88 -26.03
N LEU A 485 26.42 6.19 -24.85
CA LEU A 485 25.05 6.61 -24.70
C LEU A 485 25.00 8.14 -24.82
N THR A 486 24.12 8.65 -25.67
CA THR A 486 23.93 10.08 -25.89
C THR A 486 22.52 10.49 -25.45
N ALA A 487 22.43 11.50 -24.58
CA ALA A 487 21.16 12.14 -24.26
C ALA A 487 20.89 13.28 -25.25
N GLN A 488 19.91 13.07 -26.13
CA GLN A 488 19.41 14.10 -27.02
C GLN A 488 18.34 14.91 -26.31
N ILE A 489 18.58 16.21 -26.17
CA ILE A 489 17.71 17.10 -25.42
C ILE A 489 17.15 18.18 -26.34
N ALA A 490 15.82 18.31 -26.37
CA ALA A 490 15.16 19.48 -26.93
C ALA A 490 14.54 20.29 -25.80
N SER A 491 14.89 21.58 -25.72
CA SER A 491 14.46 22.45 -24.64
C SER A 491 14.35 23.88 -25.13
N ASN A 492 13.29 24.57 -24.70
CA ASN A 492 13.14 26.01 -24.89
C ASN A 492 13.86 26.84 -23.81
N SER A 493 14.43 26.18 -22.80
CA SER A 493 15.23 26.78 -21.72
C SER A 493 16.69 26.33 -21.79
N VAL A 494 17.63 27.17 -21.32
CA VAL A 494 19.05 26.81 -21.23
C VAL A 494 19.22 25.63 -20.29
N ILE A 495 19.95 24.60 -20.75
CA ILE A 495 20.31 23.43 -19.94
C ILE A 495 21.38 23.84 -18.93
N THR A 496 21.17 23.48 -17.66
CA THR A 496 22.13 23.69 -16.58
C THR A 496 22.93 22.44 -16.33
N SER A 497 22.29 21.27 -16.30
CA SER A 497 22.98 19.99 -16.23
C SER A 497 22.19 18.83 -16.83
N VAL A 498 22.92 17.78 -17.19
CA VAL A 498 22.42 16.47 -17.60
C VAL A 498 23.19 15.42 -16.82
N SER A 499 22.49 14.64 -16.02
CA SER A 499 23.07 13.61 -15.15
C SER A 499 22.68 12.24 -15.68
N PHE A 500 23.64 11.33 -15.81
CA PHE A 500 23.39 9.92 -16.14
C PHE A 500 23.64 9.04 -14.93
N TYR A 501 22.81 8.01 -14.78
CA TYR A 501 22.90 7.06 -13.70
C TYR A 501 22.89 5.63 -14.24
N ILE A 502 23.59 4.73 -13.56
CA ILE A 502 23.47 3.28 -13.75
C ILE A 502 23.10 2.68 -12.41
N ASN A 503 21.98 1.94 -12.34
CA ASN A 503 21.41 1.39 -11.10
C ASN A 503 21.32 2.47 -10.01
N ASP A 504 20.79 3.63 -10.40
CA ASP A 504 20.62 4.83 -9.57
C ASP A 504 21.93 5.45 -9.01
N GLN A 505 23.10 4.93 -9.40
CA GLN A 505 24.39 5.54 -9.12
C GLN A 505 24.76 6.59 -10.17
N LEU A 506 25.09 7.81 -9.75
CA LEU A 506 25.51 8.89 -10.63
C LEU A 506 26.85 8.55 -11.30
N MET A 507 26.85 8.52 -12.63
CA MET A 507 28.04 8.20 -13.43
C MET A 507 28.73 9.48 -13.94
N VAL A 508 27.95 10.37 -14.54
CA VAL A 508 28.45 11.63 -15.10
C VAL A 508 27.38 12.72 -14.99
N GLU A 509 27.81 13.95 -14.76
CA GLU A 509 26.97 15.14 -14.86
C GLU A 509 27.66 16.18 -15.73
N ASP A 510 27.02 16.54 -16.84
CA ASP A 510 27.54 17.47 -17.83
C ASP A 510 26.71 18.76 -17.86
N SER A 511 27.39 19.90 -18.04
CA SER A 511 26.73 21.22 -18.15
C SER A 511 26.75 21.79 -19.58
N SER A 512 27.32 21.06 -20.54
CA SER A 512 27.41 21.48 -21.94
C SER A 512 27.41 20.28 -22.90
N ALA A 513 26.69 20.40 -24.01
CA ALA A 513 26.63 19.37 -25.05
C ALA A 513 27.99 19.14 -25.75
N PRO A 514 28.26 17.93 -26.30
CA PRO A 514 27.38 16.75 -26.29
C PRO A 514 27.27 16.11 -24.91
N TYR A 515 26.07 15.65 -24.55
CA TYR A 515 25.80 14.98 -23.26
C TYR A 515 25.93 13.47 -23.47
N GLU A 516 27.04 12.91 -23.01
CA GLU A 516 27.42 11.55 -23.36
C GLU A 516 27.94 10.79 -22.14
N LEU A 517 27.49 9.55 -22.00
CA LEU A 517 28.05 8.59 -21.07
C LEU A 517 28.77 7.51 -21.89
N LEU A 518 30.09 7.39 -21.69
CA LEU A 518 30.85 6.25 -22.20
C LEU A 518 30.65 5.06 -21.27
N ILE A 519 29.90 4.08 -21.73
CA ILE A 519 29.62 2.84 -21.01
C ILE A 519 30.67 1.81 -21.40
N LYS A 520 31.41 1.31 -20.42
CA LYS A 520 32.41 0.27 -20.63
C LYS A 520 31.90 -1.03 -20.02
N SER A 521 31.44 -1.96 -20.87
CA SER A 521 30.87 -3.25 -20.42
C SER A 521 31.78 -4.01 -19.45
N ASN A 522 33.10 -3.92 -19.64
CA ASN A 522 34.09 -4.55 -18.77
C ASN A 522 34.26 -3.89 -17.38
N GLN A 523 33.64 -2.74 -17.13
CA GLN A 523 33.63 -2.06 -15.83
C GLN A 523 32.28 -2.17 -15.11
N LEU A 524 31.30 -2.79 -15.76
CA LEU A 524 29.97 -2.98 -15.23
C LEU A 524 29.78 -4.42 -14.77
N GLU A 525 28.89 -4.62 -13.81
CA GLU A 525 28.47 -5.96 -13.44
C GLU A 525 27.66 -6.60 -14.56
N PHE A 526 27.69 -7.94 -14.63
CA PHE A 526 26.87 -8.68 -15.57
C PHE A 526 25.42 -8.73 -15.09
N GLY A 527 24.48 -8.88 -16.04
CA GLY A 527 23.05 -8.92 -15.75
C GLY A 527 22.34 -7.62 -16.13
N GLU A 528 21.15 -7.42 -15.54
CA GLU A 528 20.31 -6.26 -15.81
C GLU A 528 20.86 -4.97 -15.19
N LEU A 529 20.87 -3.92 -15.99
CA LEU A 529 21.27 -2.59 -15.60
C LEU A 529 20.16 -1.60 -15.97
N LYS A 530 19.72 -0.79 -15.01
CA LYS A 530 18.86 0.36 -15.25
C LYS A 530 19.75 1.56 -15.55
N ILE A 531 19.76 2.02 -16.80
CA ILE A 531 20.41 3.27 -17.17
C ILE A 531 19.36 4.38 -17.18
N SER A 532 19.62 5.49 -16.51
CA SER A 532 18.73 6.65 -16.56
C SER A 532 19.50 7.93 -16.83
N ALA A 533 18.79 8.92 -17.36
CA ALA A 533 19.32 10.26 -17.51
C ALA A 533 18.27 11.28 -17.08
N SER A 534 18.72 12.36 -16.44
CA SER A 534 17.89 13.49 -16.05
C SER A 534 18.48 14.79 -16.54
N VAL A 535 17.63 15.69 -17.02
CA VAL A 535 17.99 17.02 -17.50
C VAL A 535 17.44 18.07 -16.55
N LEU A 536 18.24 19.09 -16.22
CA LEU A 536 17.85 20.27 -15.45
C LEU A 536 18.10 21.53 -16.26
N THR A 537 17.13 22.44 -16.26
CA THR A 537 17.23 23.75 -16.94
C THR A 537 17.44 24.90 -15.96
N GLN A 538 17.87 26.06 -16.46
CA GLN A 538 18.08 27.28 -15.67
C GLN A 538 16.79 27.79 -14.97
N ASN A 539 15.63 27.35 -15.45
CA ASN A 539 14.32 27.71 -14.90
C ASN A 539 13.82 26.69 -13.86
N ASN A 540 14.69 25.78 -13.41
CA ASN A 540 14.38 24.67 -12.50
C ASN A 540 13.32 23.71 -13.04
N LEU A 541 13.27 23.52 -14.37
CA LEU A 541 12.49 22.46 -14.99
C LEU A 541 13.34 21.21 -15.13
N LYS A 542 12.83 20.08 -14.65
CA LYS A 542 13.49 18.78 -14.71
C LYS A 542 12.65 17.76 -15.46
N ASN A 543 13.31 16.94 -16.27
CA ASN A 543 12.72 15.73 -16.86
C ASN A 543 13.72 14.58 -16.75
N ALA A 544 13.23 13.34 -16.75
CA ALA A 544 14.07 12.16 -16.70
C ALA A 544 13.53 11.06 -17.61
N THR A 545 14.42 10.16 -18.01
CA THR A 545 14.07 8.95 -18.75
C THR A 545 14.98 7.82 -18.29
N ALA A 546 14.50 6.59 -18.38
CA ALA A 546 15.24 5.40 -18.04
C ALA A 546 15.02 4.31 -19.08
N MET A 547 15.99 3.42 -19.18
CA MET A 547 15.95 2.21 -19.99
C MET A 547 16.65 1.09 -19.23
N GLN A 548 16.19 -0.14 -19.44
CA GLN A 548 16.95 -1.30 -18.99
C GLN A 548 17.88 -1.75 -20.12
N VAL A 549 19.06 -2.26 -19.76
CA VAL A 549 20.01 -2.91 -20.67
C VAL A 549 20.64 -4.11 -19.96
N ILE A 550 21.32 -4.97 -20.71
CA ILE A 550 21.96 -6.16 -20.15
C ILE A 550 23.45 -6.14 -20.48
N ASN A 551 24.29 -6.41 -19.50
CA ASN A 551 25.72 -6.59 -19.71
C ASN A 551 26.07 -8.08 -19.71
N LEU A 552 26.56 -8.59 -20.84
CA LEU A 552 26.97 -10.00 -20.97
C LEU A 552 28.47 -10.18 -20.69
N PRO A 553 28.90 -11.34 -20.21
CA PRO A 553 30.33 -11.63 -20.09
C PRO A 553 31.01 -11.75 -21.45
N ALA A 554 32.28 -11.35 -21.48
CA ALA A 554 33.11 -11.45 -22.65
C ALA A 554 33.63 -12.89 -22.80
N SER A 555 33.06 -13.70 -23.69
CA SER A 555 33.65 -15.01 -24.02
C SER A 555 33.57 -15.39 -25.52
N GLU A 556 34.54 -16.23 -25.91
CA GLU A 556 34.96 -16.50 -27.28
C GLU A 556 33.96 -17.30 -28.13
N VAL A 557 33.91 -16.96 -29.42
CA VAL A 557 33.27 -17.61 -30.59
C VAL A 557 32.20 -18.69 -30.31
N HIS A 558 30.93 -18.29 -30.43
CA HIS A 558 29.78 -19.20 -30.55
C HIS A 558 29.42 -19.44 -32.00
N LEU A 559 29.03 -20.67 -32.33
CA LEU A 559 28.61 -21.06 -33.66
C LEU A 559 27.13 -21.43 -33.63
N VAL A 560 26.32 -20.75 -34.44
CA VAL A 560 24.88 -20.98 -34.54
C VAL A 560 24.62 -21.81 -35.80
N VAL A 561 23.80 -22.85 -35.70
CA VAL A 561 23.53 -23.80 -36.77
C VAL A 561 22.03 -23.90 -36.97
N SER A 562 21.56 -23.48 -38.14
CA SER A 562 20.16 -23.64 -38.51
C SER A 562 19.94 -24.99 -39.23
N LEU A 563 18.93 -25.74 -38.79
CA LEU A 563 18.53 -27.01 -39.41
C LEU A 563 17.59 -26.84 -40.60
N ASN A 564 17.06 -25.63 -40.82
CA ASN A 564 15.99 -25.42 -41.79
C ASN A 564 16.51 -25.39 -43.23
N GLN A 565 15.79 -26.02 -44.18
CA GLN A 565 16.13 -25.96 -45.62
C GLN A 565 15.71 -24.63 -46.28
N GLY A 566 15.06 -23.73 -45.53
CA GLY A 566 14.74 -22.35 -45.91
C GLY A 566 15.48 -21.33 -45.04
N ASN A 567 15.84 -20.18 -45.63
CA ASN A 567 16.68 -19.11 -45.04
C ASN A 567 16.09 -18.34 -43.84
N SER A 568 15.06 -18.84 -43.15
CA SER A 568 14.45 -18.13 -42.02
C SER A 568 15.15 -18.52 -40.72
N ALA A 569 15.97 -17.63 -40.17
CA ALA A 569 16.58 -17.79 -38.85
C ALA A 569 15.51 -17.66 -37.73
N SER A 570 15.61 -18.42 -36.65
CA SER A 570 14.86 -18.16 -35.41
C SER A 570 15.19 -16.78 -34.84
N LEU A 571 14.31 -16.23 -33.99
CA LEU A 571 14.58 -15.00 -33.25
C LEU A 571 15.88 -15.09 -32.42
N MET A 572 16.16 -16.28 -31.88
CA MET A 572 17.42 -16.59 -31.21
C MET A 572 18.63 -16.45 -32.14
N ALA A 573 18.58 -17.07 -33.33
CA ALA A 573 19.65 -16.98 -34.31
C ALA A 573 19.82 -15.56 -34.85
N GLU A 574 18.73 -14.82 -35.09
CA GLU A 574 18.78 -13.41 -35.47
C GLU A 574 19.44 -12.55 -34.39
N ASN A 575 19.13 -12.78 -33.11
CA ASN A 575 19.76 -12.08 -31.98
C ASN A 575 21.24 -12.42 -31.85
N LEU A 576 21.63 -13.69 -31.99
CA LEU A 576 23.04 -14.08 -31.93
C LEU A 576 23.86 -13.52 -33.12
N VAL A 577 23.27 -13.44 -34.32
CA VAL A 577 23.89 -12.80 -35.50
C VAL A 577 24.07 -11.31 -35.30
N LYS A 578 23.06 -10.61 -34.78
CA LYS A 578 23.16 -9.17 -34.43
C LYS A 578 24.28 -8.92 -33.41
N ASN A 579 24.64 -9.93 -32.62
CA ASN A 579 25.72 -9.92 -31.64
C ASN A 579 27.07 -10.47 -32.18
N GLY A 580 27.26 -10.47 -33.51
CA GLY A 580 28.55 -10.78 -34.14
C GLY A 580 28.89 -12.27 -34.21
N LYS A 581 27.93 -13.17 -33.94
CA LYS A 581 28.12 -14.62 -34.08
C LYS A 581 27.81 -15.05 -35.53
N THR A 582 28.52 -16.06 -36.03
CA THR A 582 28.36 -16.55 -37.42
C THR A 582 27.36 -17.71 -37.45
N VAL A 583 26.37 -17.64 -38.35
CA VAL A 583 25.40 -18.72 -38.59
C VAL A 583 25.85 -19.61 -39.74
N PHE A 584 25.75 -20.92 -39.54
CA PHE A 584 25.98 -21.94 -40.55
C PHE A 584 24.68 -22.72 -40.80
N SER A 585 24.49 -23.23 -42.03
CA SER A 585 23.47 -24.26 -42.27
C SER A 585 24.01 -25.61 -41.80
N VAL A 586 23.15 -26.49 -41.27
CA VAL A 586 23.57 -27.84 -40.87
C VAL A 586 24.12 -28.68 -42.05
N LYS A 587 23.74 -28.39 -43.30
CA LYS A 587 24.35 -29.01 -44.50
C LYS A 587 25.82 -28.63 -44.66
N ASP A 588 26.19 -27.43 -44.21
CA ASP A 588 27.54 -26.87 -44.24
C ASP A 588 28.25 -27.02 -42.89
N PHE A 589 27.70 -27.79 -41.94
CA PHE A 589 28.25 -27.96 -40.60
C PHE A 589 29.74 -28.34 -40.67
N PRO A 590 30.66 -27.45 -40.31
CA PRO A 590 32.08 -27.72 -40.50
C PRO A 590 32.55 -28.78 -39.49
N VAL A 591 33.72 -29.37 -39.76
CA VAL A 591 34.42 -30.13 -38.71
C VAL A 591 34.93 -29.11 -37.71
N ILE A 592 34.25 -29.02 -36.57
CA ILE A 592 34.53 -28.05 -35.50
C ILE A 592 35.35 -28.74 -34.42
N ASN A 593 36.39 -28.06 -33.94
CA ASN A 593 37.14 -28.49 -32.77
C ASN A 593 36.48 -27.86 -31.51
N PRO A 594 35.99 -28.67 -30.56
CA PRO A 594 35.44 -28.18 -29.30
C PRO A 594 36.38 -27.27 -28.50
N SER A 595 37.69 -27.39 -28.68
CA SER A 595 38.66 -26.50 -28.04
C SER A 595 38.70 -25.08 -28.66
N GLN A 596 38.01 -24.85 -29.76
CA GLN A 596 37.93 -23.56 -30.48
C GLN A 596 36.51 -23.00 -30.51
N VAL A 597 35.50 -23.88 -30.50
CA VAL A 597 34.09 -23.55 -30.39
C VAL A 597 33.51 -24.52 -29.37
N PRO A 598 33.49 -24.15 -28.08
CA PRO A 598 33.05 -25.05 -27.01
C PRO A 598 31.54 -25.31 -27.04
N VAL A 599 30.77 -24.42 -27.68
CA VAL A 599 29.31 -24.43 -27.68
C VAL A 599 28.77 -24.18 -29.09
N VAL A 600 27.85 -25.04 -29.51
CA VAL A 600 27.08 -24.87 -30.74
C VAL A 600 25.60 -24.71 -30.38
N PHE A 601 24.96 -23.67 -30.92
CA PHE A 601 23.52 -23.47 -30.83
C PHE A 601 22.85 -24.05 -32.08
N VAL A 602 21.90 -24.95 -31.91
CA VAL A 602 21.13 -25.56 -33.00
C VAL A 602 19.69 -25.06 -32.95
N ASP A 603 19.32 -24.38 -34.01
CA ASP A 603 17.98 -23.84 -34.25
C ASP A 603 17.20 -24.81 -35.15
N ASN A 604 16.12 -25.39 -34.61
CA ASN A 604 15.18 -26.23 -35.37
C ASN A 604 13.74 -25.67 -35.35
N THR A 605 13.43 -24.84 -36.34
CA THR A 605 12.10 -24.25 -36.57
C THR A 605 11.15 -25.11 -37.42
N ALA A 606 11.58 -26.26 -37.96
CA ALA A 606 10.79 -27.05 -38.90
C ALA A 606 10.19 -28.32 -38.24
N VAL A 607 8.86 -28.41 -38.30
CA VAL A 607 8.02 -29.42 -37.61
C VAL A 607 8.30 -30.88 -38.04
N ASN A 608 9.02 -31.14 -39.14
CA ASN A 608 9.10 -32.49 -39.74
C ASN A 608 10.44 -32.89 -40.39
N ASP A 609 11.50 -32.07 -40.32
CA ASP A 609 12.76 -32.38 -41.01
C ASP A 609 13.72 -33.14 -40.07
N ALA A 610 13.85 -34.45 -40.30
CA ALA A 610 14.87 -35.26 -39.64
C ALA A 610 16.27 -34.95 -40.20
N LEU A 611 17.29 -34.91 -39.32
CA LEU A 611 18.69 -34.85 -39.74
C LEU A 611 19.03 -36.02 -40.68
N SER A 612 19.79 -35.77 -41.74
CA SER A 612 20.41 -36.82 -42.53
C SER A 612 21.44 -37.59 -41.70
N GLU A 613 21.76 -38.83 -42.10
CA GLU A 613 22.80 -39.64 -41.42
C GLU A 613 24.15 -38.92 -41.33
N GLU A 614 24.52 -38.16 -42.38
CA GLU A 614 25.76 -37.38 -42.41
C GLU A 614 25.72 -36.21 -41.42
N GLN A 615 24.58 -35.51 -41.32
CA GLN A 615 24.41 -34.39 -40.38
C GLN A 615 24.42 -34.87 -38.92
N ALA A 616 23.72 -35.97 -38.64
CA ALA A 616 23.71 -36.58 -37.32
C ALA A 616 25.10 -37.07 -36.91
N GLN A 617 25.87 -37.65 -37.83
CA GLN A 617 27.23 -38.09 -37.57
C GLN A 617 28.17 -36.93 -37.24
N ARG A 618 28.08 -35.79 -37.94
CA ARG A 618 28.93 -34.61 -37.66
C ARG A 618 28.64 -33.99 -36.28
N ILE A 619 27.37 -33.90 -35.90
CA ILE A 619 26.97 -33.43 -34.56
C ILE A 619 27.48 -34.42 -33.50
N ASN A 620 27.33 -35.71 -33.74
CA ASN A 620 27.84 -36.75 -32.85
C ASN A 620 29.37 -36.71 -32.72
N ASP A 621 30.12 -36.49 -33.81
CA ASP A 621 31.59 -36.38 -33.78
C ASP A 621 32.05 -35.15 -32.96
N TYR A 622 31.35 -34.02 -33.09
CA TYR A 622 31.60 -32.81 -32.31
C TYR A 622 31.34 -33.02 -30.80
N ILE A 623 30.22 -33.65 -30.45
CA ILE A 623 29.88 -33.96 -29.04
C ILE A 623 30.90 -34.94 -28.45
N ASN A 624 31.26 -36.01 -29.18
CA ASN A 624 32.25 -36.99 -28.73
C ASN A 624 33.66 -36.41 -28.58
N ALA A 625 33.95 -35.29 -29.24
CA ALA A 625 35.20 -34.56 -29.08
C ALA A 625 35.20 -33.59 -27.87
N GLY A 626 34.12 -33.55 -27.09
CA GLY A 626 33.97 -32.69 -25.91
C GLY A 626 33.19 -31.39 -26.13
N GLY A 627 32.48 -31.27 -27.26
CA GLY A 627 31.68 -30.10 -27.59
C GLY A 627 30.30 -30.10 -26.93
N HIS A 628 29.80 -28.92 -26.58
CA HIS A 628 28.47 -28.72 -26.01
C HIS A 628 27.46 -28.26 -27.06
N LEU A 629 26.21 -28.72 -26.93
CA LEU A 629 25.11 -28.38 -27.85
C LEU A 629 23.93 -27.78 -27.09
N PHE A 630 23.42 -26.65 -27.55
CA PHE A 630 22.08 -26.17 -27.18
C PHE A 630 21.13 -26.42 -28.35
N TYR A 631 19.96 -26.99 -28.10
CA TYR A 631 19.00 -27.39 -29.13
C TYR A 631 17.62 -26.80 -28.82
N GLU A 632 17.13 -25.93 -29.69
CA GLU A 632 15.80 -25.31 -29.58
C GLU A 632 14.78 -26.08 -30.45
N ASN A 633 13.72 -26.67 -29.86
CA ASN A 633 12.65 -27.32 -30.62
C ASN A 633 11.33 -27.45 -29.83
N PHE A 634 10.27 -26.82 -30.32
CA PHE A 634 8.93 -26.82 -29.71
C PHE A 634 8.20 -28.19 -29.76
N ASP A 635 8.41 -29.00 -30.80
CA ASP A 635 7.71 -30.27 -31.00
C ASP A 635 8.32 -31.43 -30.21
N PHE A 636 9.39 -31.17 -29.44
CA PHE A 636 10.13 -32.16 -28.66
C PHE A 636 9.27 -32.85 -27.58
N TYR A 637 8.18 -32.21 -27.13
CA TYR A 637 7.30 -32.73 -26.07
C TYR A 637 5.85 -33.01 -26.55
N ARG A 638 5.28 -32.21 -27.46
CA ARG A 638 3.88 -32.40 -27.93
C ARG A 638 3.67 -33.65 -28.80
N ALA A 639 4.70 -34.17 -29.46
CA ALA A 639 4.60 -35.35 -30.31
C ALA A 639 4.95 -36.62 -29.51
N ASN A 640 3.94 -37.27 -28.92
CA ASN A 640 4.02 -38.58 -28.27
C ASN A 640 4.56 -39.72 -29.20
N GLY A 641 5.84 -39.70 -29.61
CA GLY A 641 6.59 -40.91 -29.97
C GLY A 641 7.15 -41.12 -31.40
N SER A 642 7.74 -40.14 -32.10
CA SER A 642 8.55 -40.48 -33.30
C SER A 642 9.75 -39.59 -33.63
N GLY A 643 9.61 -38.25 -33.64
CA GLY A 643 10.69 -37.34 -34.04
C GLY A 643 11.88 -37.32 -33.08
N PHE A 644 11.61 -37.32 -31.77
CA PHE A 644 12.63 -37.31 -30.71
C PHE A 644 13.41 -38.63 -30.63
N GLU A 645 12.73 -39.77 -30.75
CA GLU A 645 13.40 -41.07 -30.85
C GLU A 645 14.27 -41.15 -32.10
N GLN A 646 13.80 -40.63 -33.23
CA GLN A 646 14.57 -40.61 -34.46
C GLN A 646 15.83 -39.73 -34.32
N PHE A 647 15.75 -38.54 -33.72
CA PHE A 647 16.92 -37.70 -33.46
C PHE A 647 17.93 -38.39 -32.53
N THR A 648 17.52 -38.79 -31.33
CA THR A 648 18.41 -39.42 -30.33
C THR A 648 19.02 -40.74 -30.82
N ASN A 649 18.28 -41.53 -31.60
CA ASN A 649 18.80 -42.74 -32.26
C ASN A 649 19.81 -42.39 -33.37
N ASN A 650 19.56 -41.35 -34.17
CA ASN A 650 20.44 -40.94 -35.26
C ASN A 650 21.76 -40.34 -34.74
N VAL A 651 21.72 -39.55 -33.66
CA VAL A 651 22.93 -39.00 -33.02
C VAL A 651 23.57 -39.94 -31.98
N LYS A 652 23.01 -41.14 -31.77
CA LYS A 652 23.52 -42.20 -30.87
C LYS A 652 23.68 -41.76 -29.41
N ILE A 653 22.76 -40.94 -28.92
CA ILE A 653 22.75 -40.40 -27.55
C ILE A 653 21.81 -41.25 -26.69
N SER A 654 22.30 -41.83 -25.59
CA SER A 654 21.50 -42.71 -24.73
C SER A 654 20.66 -41.92 -23.71
N ARG A 655 19.41 -42.34 -23.49
CA ARG A 655 18.59 -41.90 -22.34
C ARG A 655 19.12 -42.51 -21.05
N THR A 656 20.24 -42.01 -20.53
CA THR A 656 20.85 -42.54 -19.31
C THR A 656 20.66 -41.59 -18.14
N GLY A 657 19.44 -41.59 -17.58
CA GLY A 657 19.22 -41.26 -16.18
C GLY A 657 19.20 -42.55 -15.37
N GLN A 658 20.16 -42.75 -14.46
CA GLN A 658 20.02 -43.78 -13.44
C GLN A 658 19.22 -43.22 -12.26
N TRP A 659 18.27 -43.99 -11.75
CA TRP A 659 17.46 -43.64 -10.59
C TRP A 659 18.30 -43.71 -9.31
N SER A 660 18.36 -42.62 -8.54
CA SER A 660 19.03 -42.56 -7.23
C SER A 660 18.21 -41.69 -6.27
N GLN A 661 18.06 -42.10 -5.01
CA GLN A 661 17.46 -41.30 -3.92
C GLN A 661 18.50 -40.45 -3.16
N ASP A 662 19.70 -40.36 -3.71
CA ASP A 662 20.84 -39.64 -3.14
C ASP A 662 21.39 -38.70 -4.22
N ALA A 663 21.17 -37.40 -4.04
CA ALA A 663 21.53 -36.33 -4.99
C ALA A 663 23.04 -36.31 -5.31
N ALA A 664 23.89 -36.76 -4.38
CA ALA A 664 25.33 -36.87 -4.60
C ALA A 664 25.73 -37.99 -5.57
N LYS A 665 24.78 -38.80 -6.05
CA LYS A 665 25.01 -39.93 -6.98
C LYS A 665 24.34 -39.75 -8.35
N LEU A 666 23.71 -38.60 -8.62
CA LEU A 666 23.29 -38.23 -9.97
C LEU A 666 24.55 -37.85 -10.78
N VAL A 667 25.07 -38.82 -11.54
CA VAL A 667 26.14 -38.61 -12.52
C VAL A 667 25.52 -38.80 -13.90
N GLY A 668 25.36 -37.75 -14.70
CA GLY A 668 24.88 -37.92 -16.07
C GLY A 668 25.95 -38.65 -16.91
N ALA A 669 25.58 -39.71 -17.62
CA ALA A 669 26.52 -40.47 -18.46
C ALA A 669 27.12 -39.58 -19.58
N GLU A 670 28.26 -39.99 -20.14
CA GLU A 670 28.77 -39.43 -21.40
C GLU A 670 27.65 -39.45 -22.46
N ASN A 671 27.45 -38.35 -23.18
CA ASN A 671 26.39 -38.18 -24.18
C ASN A 671 24.96 -38.29 -23.60
N SER A 672 24.58 -37.39 -22.67
CA SER A 672 23.22 -37.30 -22.08
C SER A 672 22.57 -35.92 -22.35
N VAL A 673 21.22 -35.87 -22.38
CA VAL A 673 20.40 -34.65 -22.58
C VAL A 673 19.92 -34.10 -21.23
N VAL A 674 19.97 -32.78 -21.04
CA VAL A 674 19.38 -32.05 -19.90
C VAL A 674 18.26 -31.14 -20.41
N PHE A 675 17.10 -31.17 -19.76
CA PHE A 675 15.89 -30.43 -20.15
C PHE A 675 15.76 -29.12 -19.34
N GLY A 676 15.40 -28.01 -20.00
CA GLY A 676 15.47 -26.67 -19.40
C GLY A 676 14.15 -25.91 -19.15
N LEU A 677 13.17 -25.90 -20.08
CA LEU A 677 11.99 -25.00 -20.02
C LEU A 677 10.77 -25.56 -20.82
N GLU A 678 9.52 -25.38 -20.33
CA GLU A 678 8.21 -25.70 -20.99
C GLU A 678 7.16 -24.56 -20.85
N TYR A 679 6.22 -24.45 -21.80
CA TYR A 679 5.11 -23.46 -21.82
C TYR A 679 3.74 -24.15 -22.04
N GLU A 680 2.77 -23.93 -21.12
CA GLU A 680 1.43 -24.54 -21.14
C GLU A 680 0.29 -23.51 -21.31
N PRO A 681 -0.09 -23.17 -22.56
CA PRO A 681 -1.10 -22.14 -22.84
C PRO A 681 -2.56 -22.56 -22.55
N GLU A 682 -2.84 -23.81 -22.18
CA GLU A 682 -4.22 -24.34 -22.14
C GLU A 682 -4.87 -24.31 -20.74
N TYR A 683 -4.13 -24.02 -19.66
CA TYR A 683 -4.65 -24.17 -18.29
C TYR A 683 -4.49 -22.95 -17.37
N THR A 684 -3.34 -22.28 -17.37
CA THR A 684 -3.04 -21.22 -16.39
C THR A 684 -2.64 -19.89 -17.04
N ASN A 685 -2.30 -19.88 -18.33
CA ASN A 685 -1.63 -18.75 -18.97
C ASN A 685 -0.27 -18.39 -18.32
N ASP A 686 0.28 -19.30 -17.51
CA ASP A 686 1.56 -19.18 -16.81
C ASP A 686 2.63 -20.09 -17.42
N TYR A 687 3.90 -19.75 -17.19
CA TYR A 687 5.05 -20.59 -17.53
C TYR A 687 5.32 -21.56 -16.36
N ILE A 688 5.36 -22.88 -16.61
CA ILE A 688 5.59 -23.91 -15.58
C ILE A 688 6.82 -24.75 -15.95
N LEU A 689 7.73 -24.98 -15.00
CA LEU A 689 8.91 -25.84 -15.17
C LEU A 689 8.59 -27.30 -14.84
N TYR A 690 8.78 -28.23 -15.79
CA TYR A 690 8.86 -29.67 -15.51
C TYR A 690 10.30 -30.19 -15.65
N VAL A 691 10.88 -30.69 -14.55
CA VAL A 691 12.16 -31.40 -14.59
C VAL A 691 11.93 -32.88 -14.92
N GLY A 692 12.13 -33.25 -16.19
CA GLY A 692 12.06 -34.63 -16.66
C GLY A 692 13.37 -35.41 -16.53
N LEU A 693 13.81 -35.73 -15.31
CA LEU A 693 14.33 -37.08 -15.03
C LEU A 693 13.30 -37.67 -14.09
N ALA A 694 12.51 -38.63 -14.56
CA ALA A 694 11.42 -39.18 -13.75
C ALA A 694 11.91 -39.45 -12.33
N SER A 695 11.42 -38.68 -11.36
CA SER A 695 11.36 -39.03 -9.96
C SER A 695 10.45 -38.04 -9.26
N THR A 696 9.53 -38.57 -8.48
CA THR A 696 8.66 -37.86 -7.55
C THR A 696 9.44 -37.47 -6.28
N ALA A 697 10.65 -36.91 -6.40
CA ALA A 697 11.54 -36.63 -5.27
C ALA A 697 11.68 -35.11 -5.04
N SER A 698 11.57 -34.72 -3.76
CA SER A 698 11.62 -33.38 -3.19
C SER A 698 13.00 -32.68 -3.24
N ASP A 699 13.98 -33.23 -3.96
CA ASP A 699 15.41 -32.93 -3.71
C ASP A 699 16.16 -32.43 -4.98
N ALA A 700 15.45 -31.94 -6.01
CA ALA A 700 16.09 -31.25 -7.13
C ALA A 700 16.54 -29.85 -6.69
N GLN A 701 17.82 -29.48 -6.93
CA GLN A 701 18.37 -28.16 -6.58
C GLN A 701 18.65 -27.32 -7.83
N SER A 702 18.24 -26.05 -7.81
CA SER A 702 18.45 -25.05 -8.86
C SER A 702 19.93 -24.64 -8.96
N ILE A 703 20.43 -24.36 -10.17
CA ILE A 703 21.81 -23.87 -10.39
C ILE A 703 21.87 -22.34 -10.46
N TRP A 704 20.76 -21.70 -10.82
CA TRP A 704 20.58 -20.24 -10.83
C TRP A 704 19.11 -19.91 -10.53
N GLN A 705 18.87 -18.68 -10.04
CA GLN A 705 17.54 -18.15 -9.68
C GLN A 705 17.35 -16.79 -10.34
N VAL A 706 16.14 -16.52 -10.84
CA VAL A 706 15.75 -15.20 -11.39
C VAL A 706 14.58 -14.67 -10.55
N ASP A 707 14.73 -13.47 -10.00
CA ASP A 707 13.75 -12.86 -9.08
C ASP A 707 12.44 -12.46 -9.82
N GLY A 708 11.30 -12.48 -9.12
CA GLY A 708 10.05 -11.83 -9.53
C GLY A 708 8.95 -12.67 -10.21
N LEU A 709 9.16 -13.96 -10.50
CA LEU A 709 8.14 -14.79 -11.20
C LEU A 709 8.03 -16.26 -10.73
N GLY A 710 8.65 -16.65 -9.61
CA GLY A 710 8.59 -18.04 -9.13
C GLY A 710 9.32 -19.05 -10.03
N TRP A 711 10.33 -18.61 -10.78
CA TRP A 711 11.09 -19.45 -11.72
C TRP A 711 12.30 -20.11 -11.04
N ASP A 712 12.19 -21.40 -10.75
CA ASP A 712 13.35 -22.25 -10.46
C ASP A 712 13.88 -22.83 -11.77
N VAL A 713 15.13 -22.56 -12.16
CA VAL A 713 15.71 -23.25 -13.32
C VAL A 713 16.77 -24.23 -12.86
N ALA A 714 16.36 -25.49 -12.85
CA ALA A 714 17.20 -26.63 -12.56
C ALA A 714 18.10 -26.94 -13.76
N VAL A 715 19.38 -26.60 -13.66
CA VAL A 715 20.42 -27.25 -14.47
C VAL A 715 21.07 -28.29 -13.55
N ALA A 716 21.48 -29.46 -14.05
CA ALA A 716 22.05 -30.49 -13.19
C ALA A 716 23.50 -30.16 -12.78
N SER A 717 23.87 -30.37 -11.52
CA SER A 717 25.19 -30.01 -10.95
C SER A 717 26.38 -30.88 -11.41
N SER A 718 26.17 -31.82 -12.35
CA SER A 718 27.24 -32.67 -12.88
C SER A 718 27.05 -33.01 -14.36
N ILE A 719 27.06 -31.99 -15.21
CA ILE A 719 27.09 -32.16 -16.66
C ILE A 719 28.54 -32.54 -17.09
N GLY A 720 28.95 -33.82 -16.90
CA GLY A 720 30.18 -34.40 -17.45
C GLY A 720 30.43 -34.15 -18.96
N ALA A 721 31.63 -34.53 -19.44
CA ALA A 721 32.40 -33.94 -20.56
C ALA A 721 31.81 -33.89 -22.01
N GLY A 722 30.52 -34.12 -22.25
CA GLY A 722 29.91 -33.95 -23.58
C GLY A 722 28.39 -34.08 -23.54
N LYS A 723 27.66 -32.94 -23.66
CA LYS A 723 26.23 -32.88 -23.29
C LYS A 723 25.41 -31.84 -24.10
N ILE A 724 24.10 -32.15 -24.23
CA ILE A 724 23.08 -31.36 -24.94
C ILE A 724 22.11 -30.73 -23.93
N ILE A 725 21.83 -29.43 -24.03
CA ILE A 725 20.66 -28.78 -23.39
C ILE A 725 19.56 -28.62 -24.43
N ALA A 726 18.34 -29.01 -24.10
CA ALA A 726 17.17 -28.83 -24.96
C ALA A 726 16.11 -27.95 -24.29
N SER A 727 15.58 -26.96 -25.02
CA SER A 727 14.42 -26.15 -24.64
C SER A 727 13.18 -26.60 -25.40
N SER A 728 12.04 -26.71 -24.73
CA SER A 728 10.74 -27.04 -25.36
C SER A 728 9.88 -25.81 -25.64
N ALA A 729 10.24 -24.64 -25.13
CA ALA A 729 9.68 -23.35 -25.54
C ALA A 729 10.54 -22.74 -26.66
N ARG A 730 9.89 -22.11 -27.65
CA ARG A 730 10.64 -21.28 -28.61
C ARG A 730 11.16 -20.07 -27.86
N PHE A 731 12.38 -19.64 -28.15
CA PHE A 731 12.96 -18.42 -27.62
C PHE A 731 12.06 -17.20 -27.90
N SER A 732 11.36 -17.20 -29.04
CA SER A 732 10.35 -16.18 -29.39
C SER A 732 9.09 -16.17 -28.51
N GLU A 733 8.82 -17.26 -27.78
CA GLU A 733 7.66 -17.39 -26.89
C GLU A 733 7.99 -16.94 -25.47
N ILE A 734 9.28 -16.73 -25.14
CA ILE A 734 9.69 -16.09 -23.87
C ILE A 734 9.33 -14.60 -23.95
N PRO A 735 8.87 -13.93 -22.88
CA PRO A 735 8.66 -12.48 -22.89
C PRO A 735 9.93 -11.73 -23.31
N ALA A 736 9.79 -10.68 -24.14
CA ALA A 736 10.95 -9.97 -24.70
C ALA A 736 11.90 -9.39 -23.63
N SER A 737 11.36 -8.99 -22.48
CA SER A 737 12.13 -8.56 -21.30
C SER A 737 13.03 -9.66 -20.74
N LEU A 738 12.63 -10.93 -20.86
CA LEU A 738 13.26 -12.08 -20.19
C LEU A 738 14.06 -12.98 -21.13
N GLN A 739 13.79 -12.90 -22.44
CA GLN A 739 14.55 -13.57 -23.50
C GLN A 739 16.07 -13.41 -23.29
N GLN A 740 16.49 -12.20 -22.92
CA GLN A 740 17.90 -11.86 -22.83
C GLN A 740 18.58 -12.33 -21.54
N VAL A 741 17.86 -12.33 -20.41
CA VAL A 741 18.33 -12.90 -19.14
C VAL A 741 18.54 -14.41 -19.28
N VAL A 742 17.55 -15.09 -19.88
CA VAL A 742 17.62 -16.53 -20.17
C VAL A 742 18.81 -16.84 -21.08
N MET A 743 19.05 -16.02 -22.11
CA MET A 743 20.22 -16.17 -22.99
C MET A 743 21.55 -15.99 -22.25
N SER A 744 21.65 -15.00 -21.35
CA SER A 744 22.86 -14.75 -20.54
C SER A 744 23.22 -15.96 -19.70
N ASN A 745 22.27 -16.48 -18.91
CA ASN A 745 22.50 -17.63 -18.03
C ASN A 745 22.97 -18.87 -18.82
N TYR A 746 22.45 -19.07 -20.04
CA TYR A 746 22.91 -20.15 -20.91
C TYR A 746 24.32 -19.92 -21.45
N LEU A 747 24.66 -18.72 -21.93
CA LEU A 747 26.00 -18.40 -22.43
C LEU A 747 27.06 -18.54 -21.32
N ASP A 748 26.73 -18.14 -20.09
CA ASP A 748 27.62 -18.22 -18.93
C ASP A 748 27.94 -19.67 -18.55
N TYR A 749 26.93 -20.54 -18.55
CA TYR A 749 27.09 -21.95 -18.23
C TYR A 749 28.05 -22.69 -19.16
N PHE A 750 28.02 -22.36 -20.46
CA PHE A 750 28.73 -23.14 -21.47
C PHE A 750 30.08 -22.55 -21.91
N THR A 751 30.41 -21.31 -21.56
CA THR A 751 31.60 -20.61 -22.10
C THR A 751 32.87 -20.75 -21.29
N GLY A 752 32.77 -21.13 -20.01
CA GLY A 752 33.91 -21.56 -19.20
C GLY A 752 35.21 -20.75 -19.39
N ASP A 753 35.18 -19.44 -19.18
CA ASP A 753 36.39 -18.76 -18.71
C ASP A 753 36.38 -18.83 -17.18
N ALA A 754 37.45 -19.36 -16.59
CA ALA A 754 37.52 -19.70 -15.17
C ALA A 754 37.41 -18.48 -14.23
N ASN A 755 37.30 -17.26 -14.77
CA ASN A 755 37.15 -16.02 -14.01
C ASN A 755 35.69 -15.54 -13.88
N THR A 756 34.74 -16.06 -14.67
CA THR A 756 33.29 -15.71 -14.57
C THR A 756 32.46 -16.75 -13.82
N LEU A 757 33.05 -17.89 -13.47
CA LEU A 757 32.49 -18.90 -12.55
C LEU A 757 32.70 -18.56 -11.07
N ASN A 758 32.91 -17.29 -10.71
CA ASN A 758 33.04 -16.96 -9.30
C ASN A 758 31.65 -16.90 -8.70
N ALA A 759 31.38 -17.79 -7.75
CA ALA A 759 30.17 -17.80 -6.97
C ALA A 759 30.10 -16.54 -6.08
N LYS A 760 29.68 -15.42 -6.71
CA LYS A 760 29.59 -14.10 -6.09
C LYS A 760 28.36 -14.01 -5.20
N VAL A 761 28.55 -13.44 -4.02
CA VAL A 761 27.51 -13.23 -3.01
C VAL A 761 27.11 -11.77 -2.99
N ARG A 762 25.79 -11.54 -2.92
CA ARG A 762 25.14 -10.24 -2.78
C ARG A 762 24.17 -10.23 -1.60
N PHE A 763 23.83 -9.04 -1.11
CA PHE A 763 22.62 -8.90 -0.30
C PHE A 763 21.39 -9.04 -1.17
N ASP A 764 20.31 -9.58 -0.61
CA ASP A 764 19.02 -9.70 -1.30
C ASP A 764 18.39 -8.32 -1.54
N SER A 765 18.43 -7.45 -0.52
CA SER A 765 17.91 -6.08 -0.56
C SER A 765 19.00 -5.03 -0.30
N PRO A 766 18.95 -3.83 -0.92
CA PRO A 766 19.85 -2.71 -0.61
C PRO A 766 19.48 -1.98 0.70
N GLU A 767 18.25 -2.13 1.20
CA GLU A 767 17.79 -1.53 2.46
C GLU A 767 16.91 -2.49 3.27
N ILE A 768 16.97 -2.42 4.60
CA ILE A 768 16.14 -3.20 5.53
C ILE A 768 15.66 -2.28 6.65
N ALA A 769 14.36 -2.30 6.95
CA ALA A 769 13.81 -1.73 8.17
C ALA A 769 13.53 -2.85 9.17
N HIS A 770 13.93 -2.66 10.43
CA HIS A 770 13.88 -3.68 11.47
C HIS A 770 13.48 -3.03 12.80
N ASN A 771 12.50 -3.58 13.51
CA ASN A 771 12.07 -3.04 14.80
C ASN A 771 13.11 -3.35 15.88
N GLU A 772 13.48 -2.38 16.72
CA GLU A 772 14.53 -2.62 17.73
C GLU A 772 14.11 -3.57 18.86
N GLN A 773 12.81 -3.74 19.10
CA GLN A 773 12.26 -4.77 19.99
C GLN A 773 12.58 -6.19 19.52
N ASP A 774 12.71 -6.38 18.21
CA ASP A 774 13.05 -7.67 17.62
C ASP A 774 14.55 -7.88 17.78
N ALA A 775 14.94 -8.62 18.82
CA ALA A 775 16.32 -8.85 19.21
C ALA A 775 17.21 -9.48 18.11
N THR A 776 16.66 -9.92 16.98
CA THR A 776 17.42 -10.54 15.88
C THR A 776 16.97 -10.02 14.53
N LEU A 777 17.86 -9.29 13.86
CA LEU A 777 17.77 -8.93 12.45
C LEU A 777 18.31 -10.06 11.59
N SER A 778 17.49 -10.59 10.69
CA SER A 778 17.90 -11.60 9.71
C SER A 778 18.18 -10.96 8.36
N VAL A 779 19.39 -11.15 7.85
CA VAL A 779 19.84 -10.60 6.57
C VAL A 779 20.11 -11.73 5.59
N ILE A 780 19.38 -11.71 4.48
CA ILE A 780 19.50 -12.72 3.43
C ILE A 780 20.63 -12.33 2.48
N LEU A 781 21.53 -13.27 2.29
CA LEU A 781 22.59 -13.23 1.30
C LEU A 781 22.27 -14.24 0.20
N LYS A 782 22.36 -13.80 -1.06
CA LYS A 782 22.18 -14.64 -2.24
C LYS A 782 23.50 -14.86 -2.95
N ARG A 783 23.74 -16.09 -3.39
CA ARG A 783 24.87 -16.49 -4.23
C ARG A 783 24.34 -16.70 -5.64
N ASN A 784 24.92 -16.00 -6.60
CA ASN A 784 24.39 -15.95 -7.96
C ASN A 784 24.49 -17.29 -8.71
N PHE A 785 25.42 -18.16 -8.29
CA PHE A 785 25.71 -19.43 -8.97
C PHE A 785 26.33 -20.45 -8.01
N ASP A 786 25.97 -21.73 -8.14
CA ASP A 786 26.66 -22.83 -7.48
C ASP A 786 27.69 -23.49 -8.41
N ASP A 787 28.96 -23.17 -8.19
CA ASP A 787 30.09 -23.77 -8.90
C ASP A 787 30.54 -25.11 -8.30
N GLY A 788 29.81 -25.64 -7.31
CA GLY A 788 30.18 -26.84 -6.57
C GLY A 788 31.32 -26.63 -5.58
N THR A 789 31.73 -25.38 -5.35
CA THR A 789 32.74 -25.01 -4.36
C THR A 789 32.15 -24.19 -3.22
N ASN A 790 32.95 -23.98 -2.17
CA ASN A 790 32.56 -23.14 -1.04
C ASN A 790 32.96 -21.68 -1.32
N SER A 791 32.05 -20.75 -1.06
CA SER A 791 32.28 -19.30 -1.23
C SER A 791 32.25 -18.61 0.13
N GLU A 792 33.36 -18.00 0.52
CA GLU A 792 33.47 -17.25 1.77
C GLU A 792 33.39 -15.73 1.49
N VAL A 793 32.59 -15.02 2.29
CA VAL A 793 32.53 -13.55 2.34
C VAL A 793 32.63 -13.04 3.76
N LEU A 794 33.17 -11.85 3.92
CA LEU A 794 33.32 -11.18 5.21
C LEU A 794 32.28 -10.09 5.38
N LEU A 795 31.70 -9.99 6.58
CA LEU A 795 30.75 -8.96 6.95
C LEU A 795 31.32 -8.01 8.00
N ALA A 796 30.98 -6.74 7.86
CA ALA A 796 31.27 -5.67 8.82
C ALA A 796 30.04 -4.79 9.03
N LEU A 797 29.91 -4.23 10.23
CA LEU A 797 28.87 -3.26 10.57
C LEU A 797 29.49 -1.85 10.58
N GLU A 798 28.81 -0.88 9.97
CA GLU A 798 29.22 0.52 9.96
C GLU A 798 28.10 1.40 10.55
N SER A 799 28.31 1.93 11.77
CA SER A 799 27.39 2.86 12.42
C SER A 799 27.17 4.14 11.60
N ILE A 800 25.92 4.62 11.52
CA ILE A 800 25.56 5.94 10.97
C ILE A 800 24.99 6.81 12.09
N SER A 801 23.76 6.49 12.55
CA SER A 801 23.11 7.09 13.71
C SER A 801 22.83 6.08 14.82
N ALA A 802 22.84 4.77 14.50
CA ALA A 802 22.86 3.68 15.45
C ALA A 802 24.28 3.41 15.95
N THR A 803 24.43 3.17 17.25
CA THR A 803 25.68 3.00 17.98
C THR A 803 25.89 1.53 18.35
N GLU A 804 27.00 0.93 17.89
CA GLU A 804 27.39 -0.43 18.26
C GLU A 804 27.55 -0.57 19.80
N GLY A 805 26.99 -1.64 20.36
CA GLY A 805 26.93 -1.91 21.79
C GLY A 805 25.78 -1.22 22.52
N VAL A 806 25.12 -0.24 21.89
CA VAL A 806 23.89 0.40 22.39
C VAL A 806 22.70 -0.15 21.63
N ASP A 807 22.67 0.01 20.30
CA ASP A 807 21.50 -0.29 19.46
C ASP A 807 21.62 -1.66 18.75
N PHE A 808 22.84 -2.15 18.57
CA PHE A 808 23.09 -3.50 18.04
C PHE A 808 24.40 -4.07 18.60
N GLN A 809 24.51 -5.39 18.68
CA GLN A 809 25.74 -6.08 19.09
C GLN A 809 26.69 -6.26 17.89
N PRO A 810 28.02 -6.33 18.15
CA PRO A 810 28.96 -6.71 17.11
C PRO A 810 28.64 -8.11 16.56
N LEU A 811 28.98 -8.34 15.28
CA LEU A 811 28.78 -9.63 14.63
C LEU A 811 29.43 -10.77 15.43
N THR A 812 28.63 -11.78 15.77
CA THR A 812 29.11 -13.02 16.40
C THR A 812 29.94 -13.87 15.43
N GLN A 813 29.66 -13.76 14.13
CA GLN A 813 30.40 -14.38 13.05
C GLN A 813 30.54 -13.39 11.89
N SER A 814 31.78 -12.93 11.64
CA SER A 814 32.10 -11.98 10.58
C SER A 814 32.46 -12.64 9.25
N SER A 815 32.38 -13.97 9.15
CA SER A 815 32.64 -14.74 7.93
C SER A 815 31.45 -15.66 7.64
N VAL A 816 30.89 -15.54 6.45
CA VAL A 816 29.80 -16.40 5.97
C VAL A 816 30.35 -17.30 4.87
N THR A 817 30.18 -18.61 5.03
CA THR A 817 30.56 -19.60 4.02
C THR A 817 29.30 -20.20 3.40
N PHE A 818 29.12 -19.97 2.11
CA PHE A 818 28.19 -20.75 1.30
C PHE A 818 28.84 -22.07 0.96
N ALA A 819 28.27 -23.19 1.42
CA ALA A 819 28.71 -24.51 1.00
C ALA A 819 28.26 -24.80 -0.44
N ALA A 820 28.94 -25.73 -1.12
CA ALA A 820 28.45 -26.28 -2.39
C ALA A 820 26.97 -26.70 -2.28
N GLY A 821 26.14 -26.32 -3.27
CA GLY A 821 24.67 -26.51 -3.25
C GLY A 821 23.86 -25.43 -2.53
N SER A 822 24.49 -24.47 -1.83
CA SER A 822 23.78 -23.41 -1.09
C SER A 822 23.70 -22.14 -1.94
N LEU A 823 22.51 -21.72 -2.37
CA LEU A 823 22.34 -20.43 -3.07
C LEU A 823 21.94 -19.29 -2.13
N GLU A 824 21.52 -19.61 -0.91
CA GLU A 824 21.12 -18.63 0.10
C GLU A 824 21.79 -18.91 1.44
N GLN A 825 22.08 -17.84 2.18
CA GLN A 825 22.50 -17.87 3.58
C GLN A 825 21.81 -16.75 4.34
N VAL A 826 21.47 -16.98 5.61
CA VAL A 826 20.86 -15.98 6.48
C VAL A 826 21.86 -15.62 7.58
N VAL A 827 22.10 -14.33 7.77
CA VAL A 827 22.93 -13.81 8.84
C VAL A 827 22.06 -13.12 9.88
N ALA A 828 22.18 -13.58 11.11
CA ALA A 828 21.52 -12.98 12.26
C ALA A 828 22.42 -11.93 12.91
N ILE A 829 21.91 -10.72 13.10
CA ILE A 829 22.53 -9.65 13.88
C ILE A 829 21.67 -9.42 15.12
N THR A 830 22.28 -9.43 16.30
CA THR A 830 21.55 -9.14 17.53
C THR A 830 21.32 -7.64 17.65
N ILE A 831 20.05 -7.25 17.71
CA ILE A 831 19.63 -5.87 17.94
C ILE A 831 19.35 -5.72 19.44
N ASN A 832 19.70 -4.55 19.97
CA ASN A 832 19.46 -4.22 21.36
C ASN A 832 18.31 -3.22 21.44
N ASP A 833 17.19 -3.67 22.00
CA ASP A 833 16.18 -2.77 22.55
C ASP A 833 16.83 -2.04 23.75
N ASN A 834 17.05 -0.74 23.58
CA ASN A 834 17.71 0.10 24.57
C ASN A 834 16.71 0.77 25.55
N GLN A 835 15.41 0.51 25.36
CA GLN A 835 14.26 1.05 26.10
C GLN A 835 14.20 2.58 26.13
N GLN A 836 14.74 3.26 25.12
CA GLN A 836 14.78 4.71 25.04
C GLN A 836 14.13 5.19 23.74
N ALA A 837 13.05 5.96 23.90
CA ALA A 837 12.42 6.69 22.80
C ALA A 837 13.37 7.77 22.26
N ASP A 838 14.16 7.43 21.25
CA ASP A 838 15.22 8.25 20.68
C ASP A 838 15.18 8.40 19.14
N GLY A 839 14.15 7.79 18.52
CA GLY A 839 13.81 7.86 17.11
C GLY A 839 14.65 6.94 16.22
N ASP A 840 14.14 6.65 15.01
CA ASP A 840 14.77 5.70 14.08
C ASP A 840 16.28 5.92 13.88
N ARG A 841 17.04 4.84 14.03
CA ARG A 841 18.50 4.84 13.93
C ARG A 841 18.96 4.03 12.72
N HIS A 842 20.15 4.32 12.19
CA HIS A 842 20.66 3.66 10.99
C HIS A 842 22.09 3.14 11.18
N PHE A 843 22.37 2.00 10.56
CA PHE A 843 23.73 1.49 10.33
C PHE A 843 23.78 0.79 8.96
N ASN A 844 24.98 0.51 8.45
CA ASN A 844 25.14 -0.33 7.27
C ASN A 844 25.74 -1.68 7.64
N ILE A 845 25.40 -2.69 6.84
CA ILE A 845 26.15 -3.95 6.79
C ILE A 845 26.89 -3.95 5.47
N VAL A 846 28.20 -4.19 5.53
CA VAL A 846 29.09 -4.17 4.38
C VAL A 846 29.74 -5.53 4.23
N MET A 847 29.67 -6.05 3.01
CA MET A 847 30.26 -7.30 2.60
C MET A 847 31.58 -7.03 1.87
N SER A 848 32.60 -7.83 2.16
CA SER A 848 33.91 -7.74 1.51
C SER A 848 34.50 -9.13 1.28
N GLY A 849 35.44 -9.23 0.35
CA GLY A 849 36.11 -10.50 0.00
C GLY A 849 36.18 -10.71 -1.51
N GLU A 850 36.96 -11.71 -1.93
CA GLU A 850 37.12 -12.01 -3.36
C GLU A 850 35.83 -12.54 -3.99
N ASN A 851 34.86 -13.01 -3.18
CA ASN A 851 33.58 -13.54 -3.63
C ASN A 851 32.40 -12.54 -3.52
N THR A 852 32.62 -11.23 -3.34
CA THR A 852 31.52 -10.25 -3.28
C THR A 852 31.16 -9.65 -4.65
N SER A 853 29.87 -9.37 -4.90
CA SER A 853 29.38 -8.57 -6.04
C SER A 853 29.25 -7.07 -5.71
N SER A 854 28.58 -6.27 -6.55
CA SER A 854 28.39 -4.81 -6.35
C SER A 854 27.36 -4.49 -5.28
N GLN A 855 26.34 -5.34 -5.09
CA GLN A 855 25.37 -5.20 -4.00
C GLN A 855 25.95 -5.81 -2.72
N ASN A 856 27.05 -5.19 -2.27
CA ASN A 856 27.82 -5.57 -1.09
C ASN A 856 27.55 -4.66 0.11
N ARG A 857 26.49 -3.86 0.05
CA ARG A 857 26.06 -2.98 1.14
C ARG A 857 24.55 -3.05 1.29
N VAL A 858 24.09 -3.09 2.54
CA VAL A 858 22.69 -2.89 2.90
C VAL A 858 22.60 -1.83 3.99
N LYS A 859 21.68 -0.87 3.84
CA LYS A 859 21.36 0.12 4.88
C LYS A 859 20.26 -0.43 5.77
N VAL A 860 20.52 -0.51 7.06
CA VAL A 860 19.56 -0.95 8.06
C VAL A 860 19.00 0.26 8.80
N THR A 861 17.69 0.33 8.92
CA THR A 861 16.96 1.25 9.79
C THR A 861 16.41 0.47 10.97
N LEU A 862 16.89 0.77 12.18
CA LEU A 862 16.30 0.35 13.44
C LEU A 862 15.14 1.29 13.75
N VAL A 863 13.93 0.75 13.68
CA VAL A 863 12.69 1.49 13.95
C VAL A 863 12.47 1.49 15.45
N ASP A 864 12.38 2.69 16.03
CA ASP A 864 12.17 2.89 17.47
C ASP A 864 10.75 2.46 17.85
N ASN A 865 10.63 1.64 18.89
CA ASN A 865 9.35 1.12 19.36
C ASN A 865 8.95 1.63 20.75
N GLU A 866 9.76 2.49 21.36
CA GLU A 866 9.45 3.10 22.64
C GLU A 866 8.63 4.37 22.49
N ASN A 867 7.63 4.51 23.36
CA ASN A 867 6.81 5.70 23.40
C ASN A 867 6.92 6.38 24.77
N ARG A 868 7.51 7.59 24.78
CA ARG A 868 7.63 8.41 25.99
C ARG A 868 6.28 8.97 26.45
N GLY A 869 5.23 8.90 25.64
CA GLY A 869 3.89 9.38 25.98
C GLY A 869 3.80 10.88 26.24
N VAL A 870 2.61 11.32 26.66
CA VAL A 870 2.27 12.74 26.82
C VAL A 870 1.70 13.01 28.21
N VAL A 871 2.00 14.19 28.76
CA VAL A 871 1.53 14.59 30.11
C VAL A 871 0.35 15.56 30.05
N ARG A 872 -0.63 15.39 30.95
CA ARG A 872 -1.80 16.28 31.12
C ARG A 872 -2.35 16.32 32.55
N PHE A 873 -3.18 17.31 32.87
CA PHE A 873 -4.05 17.23 34.05
C PHE A 873 -5.21 16.23 33.82
N GLU A 874 -5.60 15.49 34.86
CA GLU A 874 -6.77 14.60 34.84
C GLU A 874 -8.08 15.37 34.58
N LYS A 875 -8.15 16.61 35.08
CA LYS A 875 -9.33 17.48 34.98
C LYS A 875 -8.94 18.82 34.35
N SER A 876 -9.88 19.45 33.66
CA SER A 876 -9.72 20.82 33.13
C SER A 876 -10.22 21.90 34.09
N ASN A 877 -11.06 21.53 35.07
CA ASN A 877 -11.51 22.40 36.14
C ASN A 877 -11.72 21.65 37.46
N LEU A 878 -11.59 22.36 38.57
CA LEU A 878 -11.86 21.85 39.91
C LEU A 878 -12.45 22.96 40.79
N THR A 879 -13.40 22.62 41.67
CA THR A 879 -13.88 23.52 42.71
C THR A 879 -13.44 23.02 44.08
N VAL A 880 -12.85 23.89 44.88
CA VAL A 880 -12.35 23.60 46.24
C VAL A 880 -12.88 24.62 47.23
N ALA A 881 -13.22 24.18 48.44
CA ALA A 881 -13.64 25.09 49.51
C ALA A 881 -12.45 25.90 50.01
N GLU A 882 -12.68 27.15 50.37
CA GLU A 882 -11.64 28.05 50.86
C GLU A 882 -11.01 27.52 52.17
N ASN A 883 -11.80 26.91 53.05
CA ASN A 883 -11.33 26.25 54.27
C ASN A 883 -10.60 24.89 54.08
N SER A 884 -10.36 24.45 52.83
CA SER A 884 -9.79 23.12 52.57
C SER A 884 -8.33 22.97 53.00
N GLY A 885 -7.59 24.09 53.09
CA GLY A 885 -6.17 24.15 53.45
C GLY A 885 -5.24 23.59 52.36
N THR A 886 -5.43 22.34 51.96
CA THR A 886 -4.72 21.71 50.83
C THR A 886 -5.64 20.79 50.06
N PHE A 887 -5.40 20.63 48.78
CA PHE A 887 -6.05 19.63 47.94
C PHE A 887 -5.06 19.02 46.96
N ASP A 888 -5.38 17.82 46.50
CA ASP A 888 -4.55 17.07 45.56
C ASP A 888 -5.09 17.23 44.13
N ILE A 889 -4.16 17.42 43.20
CA ILE A 889 -4.42 17.35 41.76
C ILE A 889 -3.67 16.15 41.19
N VAL A 890 -4.31 15.51 40.20
CA VAL A 890 -3.72 14.38 39.49
C VAL A 890 -3.23 14.84 38.13
N VAL A 891 -1.96 14.59 37.86
CA VAL A 891 -1.33 14.70 36.54
C VAL A 891 -1.19 13.29 35.98
N GLN A 892 -1.63 13.08 34.75
CA GLN A 892 -1.60 11.79 34.05
C GLN A 892 -0.57 11.84 32.92
N ARG A 893 0.13 10.73 32.72
CA ARG A 893 0.95 10.42 31.55
C ARG A 893 0.19 9.38 30.73
N LEU A 894 -0.03 9.65 29.44
CA LEU A 894 -0.85 8.83 28.55
C LEU A 894 -0.10 8.48 27.27
N ASN A 895 -0.56 7.42 26.60
CA ASN A 895 -0.08 7.01 25.28
C ASN A 895 1.42 6.73 25.25
N GLY A 896 1.98 6.17 26.32
CA GLY A 896 3.39 5.82 26.41
C GLY A 896 3.95 6.08 27.81
N SER A 897 4.74 5.14 28.32
CA SER A 897 5.44 5.30 29.59
C SER A 897 6.83 4.66 29.59
N ASP A 898 7.35 4.31 28.42
CA ASP A 898 8.42 3.34 28.29
C ASP A 898 9.77 3.89 28.78
N ASP A 899 9.97 5.20 28.66
CA ASP A 899 11.15 5.93 29.17
C ASP A 899 10.78 6.92 30.29
N GLU A 900 11.74 7.63 30.90
CA GLU A 900 11.47 8.74 31.82
C GLU A 900 10.97 10.00 31.10
N LEU A 901 10.20 10.83 31.81
CA LEU A 901 9.71 12.11 31.27
C LEU A 901 9.74 13.21 32.34
N LEU A 902 10.32 14.37 31.96
CA LEU A 902 10.39 15.57 32.80
C LEU A 902 9.44 16.67 32.28
N PHE A 903 8.72 17.30 33.20
CA PHE A 903 7.86 18.46 32.90
C PHE A 903 7.81 19.42 34.08
N LEU A 904 7.45 20.68 33.83
CA LEU A 904 7.29 21.75 34.81
C LEU A 904 5.80 22.03 35.00
N ILE A 905 5.37 22.24 36.24
CA ILE A 905 4.04 22.77 36.57
C ILE A 905 4.17 24.16 37.19
N GLU A 906 3.40 25.14 36.72
CA GLU A 906 3.39 26.51 37.25
C GLU A 906 1.98 27.05 37.52
N SER A 907 1.83 27.88 38.55
CA SER A 907 0.58 28.57 38.89
C SER A 907 0.46 29.95 38.25
N LEU A 908 -0.69 30.26 37.65
CA LEU A 908 -1.04 31.58 37.13
C LEU A 908 -2.21 32.20 37.88
N ASN A 909 -2.06 33.46 38.26
CA ASN A 909 -3.08 34.23 38.96
C ASN A 909 -4.31 34.51 38.06
N GLY A 910 -5.49 34.54 38.67
CA GLY A 910 -6.74 34.97 38.04
C GLY A 910 -7.44 36.02 38.91
N THR A 911 -8.70 35.76 39.29
CA THR A 911 -9.35 36.54 40.37
C THR A 911 -8.86 36.13 41.76
N ALA A 912 -8.32 34.91 41.90
CA ALA A 912 -7.51 34.49 43.04
C ALA A 912 -6.02 34.81 42.76
N VAL A 913 -5.31 35.30 43.78
CA VAL A 913 -3.94 35.79 43.71
C VAL A 913 -3.03 34.99 44.64
N ALA A 914 -1.91 34.49 44.10
CA ALA A 914 -0.90 33.77 44.87
C ALA A 914 -0.36 34.62 46.03
N GLY A 915 -0.19 34.00 47.19
CA GLY A 915 0.20 34.64 48.45
C GLY A 915 -0.98 35.11 49.29
N THR A 916 -2.13 35.40 48.67
CA THR A 916 -3.37 35.84 49.34
C THR A 916 -4.39 34.72 49.43
N ASP A 917 -4.78 34.14 48.30
CA ASP A 917 -5.87 33.14 48.22
C ASP A 917 -5.33 31.69 48.10
N PHE A 918 -4.08 31.53 47.63
CA PHE A 918 -3.39 30.23 47.51
C PHE A 918 -1.87 30.41 47.59
N GLU A 919 -1.09 29.34 47.71
CA GLU A 919 0.39 29.40 47.61
C GLU A 919 0.88 29.16 46.18
N SER A 920 1.85 29.94 45.71
CA SER A 920 2.38 29.77 44.34
C SER A 920 3.06 28.42 44.17
N LEU A 921 2.84 27.79 43.02
CA LEU A 921 3.43 26.50 42.64
C LEU A 921 4.31 26.70 41.40
N SER A 922 5.58 26.27 41.46
CA SER A 922 6.49 26.12 40.31
C SER A 922 7.43 24.96 40.62
N GLN A 923 7.24 23.81 39.97
CA GLN A 923 7.94 22.57 40.30
C GLN A 923 8.23 21.72 39.05
N VAL A 924 9.47 21.23 38.91
CA VAL A 924 9.79 20.19 37.93
C VAL A 924 9.40 18.83 38.51
N VAL A 925 8.62 18.08 37.75
CA VAL A 925 8.08 16.78 38.11
C VAL A 925 8.64 15.75 37.12
N LYS A 926 9.05 14.60 37.66
CA LYS A 926 9.57 13.46 36.89
C LYS A 926 8.60 12.30 36.95
N PHE A 927 8.15 11.83 35.79
CA PHE A 927 7.63 10.48 35.63
C PHE A 927 8.81 9.51 35.44
N SER A 928 8.85 8.46 36.23
CA SER A 928 9.74 7.32 35.95
C SER A 928 9.15 6.48 34.80
N ALA A 929 9.97 5.62 34.17
CA ALA A 929 9.45 4.61 33.25
C ALA A 929 8.35 3.75 33.94
N GLY A 930 7.27 3.47 33.22
CA GLY A 930 6.06 2.78 33.72
C GLY A 930 5.17 3.60 34.65
N GLU A 931 5.53 4.85 34.99
CA GLU A 931 4.74 5.69 35.88
C GLU A 931 3.72 6.52 35.09
N GLU A 932 2.42 6.31 35.38
CA GLU A 932 1.31 6.91 34.62
C GLU A 932 0.59 8.05 35.36
N THR A 933 0.74 8.15 36.69
CA THR A 933 0.07 9.20 37.49
C THR A 933 0.98 9.84 38.53
N LYS A 934 0.92 11.17 38.66
CA LYS A 934 1.53 11.95 39.75
C LYS A 934 0.46 12.72 40.49
N ILE A 935 0.50 12.65 41.81
CA ILE A 935 -0.32 13.48 42.69
C ILE A 935 0.51 14.68 43.13
N ILE A 936 -0.01 15.88 42.91
CA ILE A 936 0.60 17.14 43.33
C ILE A 936 -0.33 17.80 44.34
N THR A 937 0.19 18.17 45.50
CA THR A 937 -0.59 18.85 46.54
C THR A 937 -0.49 20.36 46.37
N VAL A 938 -1.62 21.04 46.40
CA VAL A 938 -1.75 22.49 46.25
C VAL A 938 -2.35 23.08 47.53
N SER A 939 -1.76 24.17 48.05
CA SER A 939 -2.22 24.85 49.26
C SER A 939 -3.20 25.99 48.96
N ILE A 940 -4.36 26.00 49.61
CA ILE A 940 -5.34 27.09 49.62
C ILE A 940 -5.23 27.86 50.93
N LYS A 941 -5.42 29.18 50.87
CA LYS A 941 -5.40 30.04 52.05
C LYS A 941 -6.82 30.43 52.42
N ASP A 942 -7.20 30.07 53.63
CA ASP A 942 -8.50 30.41 54.21
C ASP A 942 -8.51 31.82 54.80
N ASN A 943 -9.63 32.52 54.64
CA ASN A 943 -9.85 33.81 55.27
C ASN A 943 -11.24 33.87 55.95
N THR A 944 -11.73 35.04 56.35
CA THR A 944 -13.02 35.17 57.08
C THR A 944 -13.94 36.21 56.44
N VAL A 945 -13.71 36.53 55.16
CA VAL A 945 -14.40 37.58 54.41
C VAL A 945 -15.37 36.92 53.45
N VAL A 946 -16.66 37.14 53.69
CA VAL A 946 -17.72 36.74 52.77
C VAL A 946 -17.56 37.48 51.43
N ASP A 947 -17.12 36.76 50.40
CA ASP A 947 -17.01 37.26 49.04
C ASP A 947 -17.54 36.27 47.98
N SER A 948 -17.23 36.54 46.71
CA SER A 948 -17.61 35.68 45.58
C SER A 948 -16.47 34.73 45.21
N ASP A 949 -16.83 33.53 44.75
CA ASP A 949 -15.88 32.52 44.25
C ASP A 949 -14.76 33.11 43.37
N ARG A 950 -13.52 32.72 43.68
CA ARG A 950 -12.31 33.23 43.02
C ARG A 950 -11.61 32.12 42.25
N LYS A 951 -10.88 32.49 41.20
CA LYS A 951 -10.29 31.53 40.24
C LYS A 951 -8.82 31.77 39.99
N PHE A 952 -8.03 30.70 39.87
CA PHE A 952 -6.66 30.71 39.37
C PHE A 952 -6.42 29.50 38.45
N LYS A 953 -5.24 29.42 37.83
CA LYS A 953 -4.89 28.32 36.92
C LYS A 953 -3.57 27.66 37.29
N LEU A 954 -3.42 26.40 36.91
CA LEU A 954 -2.12 25.72 36.80
C LEU A 954 -1.85 25.36 35.34
N GLU A 955 -0.61 25.47 34.91
CA GLU A 955 -0.14 25.19 33.54
C GLU A 955 1.06 24.23 33.55
N LEU A 956 1.13 23.35 32.54
CA LEU A 956 2.21 22.39 32.36
C LEU A 956 3.13 22.80 31.20
N PHE A 957 4.44 22.58 31.34
CA PHE A 957 5.46 22.86 30.31
C PHE A 957 6.44 21.67 30.18
N SER A 958 6.83 21.30 28.96
CA SER A 958 7.86 20.28 28.70
C SER A 958 8.59 20.58 27.38
N ASP A 959 9.81 20.06 27.22
CA ASP A 959 10.56 20.07 25.95
C ASP A 959 10.12 18.94 25.00
N TYR A 960 9.14 18.13 25.41
CA TYR A 960 8.57 17.00 24.66
C TYR A 960 7.06 17.20 24.39
N LEU A 961 6.44 16.26 23.66
CA LEU A 961 5.02 16.30 23.34
C LEU A 961 4.12 16.32 24.60
N MET A 962 3.12 17.20 24.61
CA MET A 962 2.18 17.41 25.72
C MET A 962 0.76 17.05 25.31
N GLY A 963 -0.02 16.49 26.23
CA GLY A 963 -1.39 16.05 25.96
C GLY A 963 -2.39 17.21 25.91
N GLU A 964 -3.67 16.91 25.68
CA GLU A 964 -4.77 17.85 25.92
C GLU A 964 -4.92 18.19 27.41
N ASN A 965 -5.60 19.27 27.80
CA ASN A 965 -5.74 19.72 29.20
C ASN A 965 -4.39 20.06 29.89
N GLN A 966 -3.61 20.92 29.24
CA GLN A 966 -2.37 21.49 29.79
C GLN A 966 -2.62 22.59 30.81
N GLN A 967 -3.89 23.04 30.94
CA GLN A 967 -4.33 24.02 31.92
C GLN A 967 -5.43 23.44 32.80
N LEU A 968 -5.35 23.70 34.11
CA LEU A 968 -6.38 23.37 35.09
C LEU A 968 -6.89 24.66 35.74
N GLU A 969 -8.16 25.02 35.52
CA GLU A 969 -8.83 26.13 36.20
C GLU A 969 -9.37 25.70 37.56
N ILE A 970 -8.90 26.34 38.63
CA ILE A 970 -9.35 26.06 40.00
C ILE A 970 -10.24 27.19 40.47
N THR A 971 -11.44 26.85 40.91
CA THR A 971 -12.40 27.75 41.56
C THR A 971 -12.37 27.51 43.08
N ILE A 972 -11.97 28.52 43.83
CA ILE A 972 -12.08 28.55 45.28
C ILE A 972 -13.50 29.04 45.60
N SER A 973 -14.34 28.14 46.14
CA SER A 973 -15.69 28.47 46.59
C SER A 973 -15.63 29.03 48.01
N ASN A 974 -16.16 30.24 48.20
CA ASN A 974 -16.22 30.87 49.51
C ASN A 974 -17.22 30.11 50.41
N ASP A 975 -16.76 29.66 51.58
CA ASP A 975 -17.60 28.96 52.57
C ASP A 975 -18.00 29.84 53.77
N ASP A 976 -17.58 31.10 53.80
CA ASP A 976 -17.97 32.05 54.83
C ASP A 976 -19.44 32.49 54.70
N VAL A 977 -20.16 32.40 55.82
CA VAL A 977 -21.54 32.88 55.95
C VAL A 977 -21.59 34.19 56.72
N ALA A 978 -22.41 35.13 56.26
CA ALA A 978 -22.66 36.36 56.99
C ALA A 978 -23.22 36.04 58.40
N PRO A 979 -22.75 36.73 59.46
CA PRO A 979 -23.22 36.44 60.81
C PRO A 979 -24.75 36.62 60.92
N PRO A 980 -25.45 35.76 61.68
CA PRO A 980 -26.90 35.81 61.79
C PRO A 980 -27.35 37.14 62.37
N VAL A 981 -28.30 37.80 61.70
CA VAL A 981 -28.94 39.03 62.19
C VAL A 981 -29.68 38.69 63.48
N VAL A 982 -29.16 39.16 64.62
CA VAL A 982 -29.79 38.97 65.93
C VAL A 982 -31.06 39.83 66.01
N VAL A 983 -32.22 39.20 65.92
CA VAL A 983 -33.50 39.78 66.37
C VAL A 983 -33.66 39.43 67.86
N PRO A 984 -33.98 40.39 68.75
CA PRO A 984 -34.09 40.12 70.19
C PRO A 984 -35.26 39.16 70.50
N PRO A 985 -35.13 38.29 71.52
CA PRO A 985 -36.11 37.23 71.79
C PRO A 985 -37.34 37.72 72.56
N THR A 986 -38.52 37.25 72.16
CA THR A 986 -39.68 37.13 73.06
C THR A 986 -39.58 35.82 73.84
N ASN A 987 -39.63 35.94 75.17
CA ASN A 987 -39.64 34.84 76.12
C ASN A 987 -40.78 33.86 75.82
N GLU A 988 -40.51 32.55 75.89
CA GLU A 988 -41.07 31.74 76.97
C GLU A 988 -40.47 30.32 77.07
N LYS A 989 -40.01 30.05 78.30
CA LYS A 989 -39.82 28.80 79.04
C LYS A 989 -40.20 27.46 78.35
N GLY A 990 -39.21 26.58 78.29
CA GLY A 990 -39.07 25.58 79.36
C GLY A 990 -39.23 24.10 78.99
N SER A 991 -38.18 23.35 79.36
CA SER A 991 -38.21 22.01 79.98
C SER A 991 -37.77 20.79 79.14
N SER A 992 -36.63 20.24 79.62
CA SER A 992 -36.29 18.83 79.86
C SER A 992 -36.10 17.86 78.68
N GLY A 993 -34.82 17.61 78.36
CA GLY A 993 -34.14 16.33 78.65
C GLY A 993 -34.29 15.17 77.65
N GLY A 994 -33.16 14.65 77.17
CA GLY A 994 -33.08 13.28 76.62
C GLY A 994 -32.10 13.06 75.46
N SER A 995 -30.91 12.60 75.81
CA SER A 995 -29.98 11.73 75.05
C SER A 995 -30.35 11.23 73.63
N LEU A 996 -29.50 11.62 72.67
CA LEU A 996 -28.61 10.78 71.83
C LEU A 996 -29.19 9.64 70.94
N TRP A 997 -28.95 9.85 69.63
CA TRP A 997 -28.57 8.92 68.54
C TRP A 997 -29.60 8.46 67.48
N LEU A 998 -29.24 8.88 66.25
CA LEU A 998 -29.20 8.20 64.95
C LEU A 998 -30.50 7.89 64.18
N MET A 999 -30.73 8.75 63.17
CA MET A 999 -30.79 8.44 61.72
C MET A 999 -31.40 7.08 61.31
N LEU A 1000 -32.46 7.08 60.50
CA LEU A 1000 -32.44 7.11 59.02
C LEU A 1000 -33.87 6.94 58.45
N LEU A 1001 -34.06 7.40 57.20
CA LEU A 1001 -35.11 7.01 56.22
C LEU A 1001 -36.52 7.60 56.45
N VAL A 1002 -37.31 8.05 55.46
CA VAL A 1002 -37.18 8.29 54.01
C VAL A 1002 -38.51 8.91 53.55
N LEU A 1003 -38.54 9.50 52.34
CA LEU A 1003 -39.64 9.58 51.34
C LEU A 1003 -40.09 10.98 50.88
N LEU A 1004 -40.25 11.04 49.54
CA LEU A 1004 -41.16 11.85 48.70
C LEU A 1004 -40.79 13.32 48.50
N GLY A 1005 -40.74 13.89 47.29
CA GLY A 1005 -41.10 13.41 45.95
C GLY A 1005 -41.62 14.58 45.08
N PHE A 1006 -41.69 14.32 43.77
CA PHE A 1006 -42.68 14.83 42.79
C PHE A 1006 -42.52 16.17 42.02
N ASN A 1007 -42.51 16.01 40.69
CA ASN A 1007 -43.35 16.60 39.63
C ASN A 1007 -43.90 18.05 39.69
N LEU A 1008 -43.70 18.73 38.55
CA LEU A 1008 -44.59 19.58 37.73
C LEU A 1008 -45.52 20.66 38.37
N VAL A 1009 -45.27 21.90 37.89
CA VAL A 1009 -46.21 22.89 37.30
C VAL A 1009 -47.41 23.40 38.13
N ARG A 1010 -47.47 24.73 38.37
CA ARG A 1010 -48.58 25.63 37.92
C ARG A 1010 -48.42 27.12 38.31
N LYS A 1011 -48.36 27.96 37.26
CA LYS A 1011 -49.20 29.13 36.89
C LYS A 1011 -49.43 30.35 37.83
N GLN A 1012 -49.34 31.51 37.16
CA GLN A 1012 -49.88 32.88 37.42
C GLN A 1012 -49.06 33.73 38.40
N ASN A 1013 -48.50 34.90 38.04
CA ASN A 1013 -48.82 35.90 37.01
C ASN A 1013 -47.63 36.31 36.14
#